data_AF-A0A925MRE7-F1
#
_entry.id   AF-A0A925MRE7-F1
#
_cell.length_a   1.000
_cell.length_b   1.000
_cell.length_c   1.000
_cell.angle_alpha   90.00
_cell.angle_beta   90.00
_cell.angle_gamma   90.00
#
_symmetry.space_group_name_H-M   'P 1'
#
loop_
_entity.id
_entity.type
_entity.pdbx_description
1 polymer ?
#
loop_
_entity_poly.entity_id
_entity_poly.type
_entity_poly.pdbx_seq_one_letter_code
_entity_poly.pdbx_strand_id
1 'polypeptide(L)'
;FEWKGNELYQRSMLDANLEWRMSLVKDSVTAGNAQYNEKAARAKLMGTNTKSLAWGSQVEANQLAHSNDKVECYTCHTSWTTSCGGCHLPIEANQKTERHHYEGGETRNFATYNPQVARDDMFLLGRRETAAGGKIAPVRSSSALVLSSTNANREKIYVQQPPIAASGFSSQAFNPHYPHTERKTETKTCDDCHLSQANDNNAIMAQLLMLGTNFINFVGYNAYVGGAGEVSAINVTEWDEPQAVIGSYLHKYAYPDWFEQHRIGGQRLKQGFSHSAGNAQCMQLRGEYLYVAEGDKGVRVYDVANVANKGVSERIVTSPFSALGQDTHIASSDATCIALPTNQPINTARNQGEKMRVDNQEQPFHPLYNYAYITDATEGLIVVNINTLADGEPRNNKLRRAATWNANDVLNGARHLTIGGNYLYITTTRGLVVVGIDDPLRPTLVAQLPLNKPRAAALQFRYLFVVDGDGLKTVDVTNPATPRVVGDTVAIRAAHRVYVARTYAYVAAGAEGLVIVDVERPEAMREYQRFNAGGQLRDSRDVIVASTNASLFAYVADGSGGLKVVQLTSPESQPKFYGFSPAPKPQVIAHYATKKPALSLSKGLDRDRGVDESGNQIAVFGRRGARPLNLAEMRKLFLDESGQPWYATSK
;
A
#
# COMPACT_ATOMS: atom_id res chain seq x y z
N PHE A 1 31.70 -25.90 -6.00
CA PHE A 1 31.01 -27.00 -6.71
C PHE A 1 32.03 -27.77 -7.52
N GLU A 2 31.84 -29.07 -7.67
CA GLU A 2 32.75 -29.96 -8.40
C GLU A 2 31.95 -30.99 -9.18
N TRP A 3 32.31 -31.24 -10.43
CA TRP A 3 31.75 -32.35 -11.20
C TRP A 3 32.54 -33.63 -10.91
N LYS A 4 31.84 -34.69 -10.51
CA LYS A 4 32.36 -36.05 -10.37
C LYS A 4 31.63 -36.94 -11.38
N GLY A 5 32.27 -37.19 -12.51
CA GLY A 5 31.59 -37.78 -13.68
C GLY A 5 30.45 -36.86 -14.16
N ASN A 6 29.24 -37.39 -14.27
CA ASN A 6 28.05 -36.65 -14.72
C ASN A 6 27.25 -36.01 -13.57
N GLU A 7 27.76 -36.06 -12.35
CA GLU A 7 27.09 -35.57 -11.15
C GLU A 7 27.80 -34.33 -10.60
N LEU A 8 27.02 -33.34 -10.17
CA LEU A 8 27.54 -32.12 -9.56
C LEU A 8 27.46 -32.25 -8.05
N TYR A 9 28.55 -31.97 -7.35
CA TYR A 9 28.64 -31.95 -5.89
C TYR A 9 28.88 -30.53 -5.38
N GLN A 10 28.24 -30.19 -4.26
CA GLN A 10 28.55 -29.01 -3.47
C GLN A 10 29.30 -29.46 -2.21
N ARG A 11 30.41 -28.79 -1.92
CA ARG A 11 31.17 -28.96 -0.68
C ARG A 11 30.83 -27.82 0.27
N SER A 12 30.77 -28.11 1.56
CA SER A 12 30.62 -27.09 2.59
C SER A 12 31.83 -26.17 2.60
N MET A 13 31.59 -24.87 2.80
CA MET A 13 32.67 -23.90 3.02
C MET A 13 33.24 -23.95 4.45
N LEU A 14 32.51 -24.56 5.39
CA LEU A 14 32.86 -24.60 6.81
C LEU A 14 33.42 -25.96 7.25
N ASP A 15 33.12 -27.03 6.51
CA ASP A 15 33.55 -28.39 6.81
C ASP A 15 34.06 -29.06 5.53
N ALA A 16 35.36 -29.35 5.48
CA ALA A 16 36.02 -29.92 4.31
C ALA A 16 35.55 -31.35 3.97
N ASN A 17 34.97 -32.06 4.94
CA ASN A 17 34.51 -33.44 4.76
C ASN A 17 33.02 -33.52 4.40
N LEU A 18 32.29 -32.40 4.45
CA LEU A 18 30.87 -32.36 4.14
C LEU A 18 30.65 -31.99 2.68
N GLU A 19 30.13 -32.93 1.90
CA GLU A 19 29.68 -32.69 0.54
C GLU A 19 28.33 -33.38 0.27
N TRP A 20 27.57 -32.84 -0.68
CA TRP A 20 26.32 -33.43 -1.12
C TRP A 20 26.15 -33.30 -2.64
N ARG A 21 25.51 -34.31 -3.22
CA ARG A 21 25.13 -34.32 -4.64
C ARG A 21 24.02 -33.28 -4.87
N MET A 22 24.22 -32.43 -5.86
CA MET A 22 23.27 -31.43 -6.31
C MET A 22 22.19 -32.05 -7.21
N SER A 23 20.96 -31.56 -7.05
CA SER A 23 19.87 -31.84 -7.98
C SER A 23 19.96 -30.87 -9.15
N LEU A 24 19.89 -31.38 -10.38
CA LEU A 24 19.98 -30.54 -11.58
C LEU A 24 18.63 -30.47 -12.28
N VAL A 25 18.26 -29.26 -12.73
CA VAL A 25 17.00 -29.03 -13.47
C VAL A 25 16.95 -29.90 -14.73
N LYS A 26 18.08 -30.10 -15.42
CA LYS A 26 18.15 -30.96 -16.62
C LYS A 26 17.64 -32.38 -16.32
N ASP A 27 17.89 -32.92 -15.14
CA ASP A 27 17.50 -34.29 -14.79
C ASP A 27 15.99 -34.35 -14.51
N SER A 28 15.41 -33.32 -13.90
CA SER A 28 13.98 -33.27 -13.58
C SER A 28 13.08 -32.99 -14.78
N VAL A 29 13.62 -32.45 -15.88
CA VAL A 29 12.83 -32.08 -17.08
C VAL A 29 13.08 -32.98 -18.29
N THR A 30 14.05 -33.90 -18.22
CA THR A 30 14.38 -34.81 -19.32
C THR A 30 13.56 -36.10 -19.19
N ALA A 31 12.66 -36.34 -20.13
CA ALA A 31 11.88 -37.58 -20.18
C ALA A 31 12.80 -38.81 -20.21
N GLY A 32 12.44 -39.85 -19.44
CA GLY A 32 13.24 -41.08 -19.30
C GLY A 32 14.37 -41.01 -18.27
N ASN A 33 14.66 -39.83 -17.69
CA ASN A 33 15.56 -39.73 -16.53
C ASN A 33 14.86 -40.26 -15.26
N ALA A 34 15.60 -40.95 -14.39
CA ALA A 34 15.06 -41.49 -13.13
C ALA A 34 14.53 -40.41 -12.16
N GLN A 35 14.97 -39.15 -12.31
CA GLN A 35 14.52 -38.01 -11.52
C GLN A 35 13.48 -37.13 -12.25
N TYR A 36 12.95 -37.60 -13.39
CA TYR A 36 11.96 -36.86 -14.17
C TYR A 36 10.72 -36.53 -13.33
N ASN A 37 10.28 -35.28 -13.43
CA ASN A 37 9.06 -34.79 -12.80
C ASN A 37 8.26 -33.99 -13.83
N GLU A 38 7.09 -34.50 -14.21
CA GLU A 38 6.26 -33.90 -15.24
C GLU A 38 5.83 -32.46 -14.90
N LYS A 39 5.51 -32.17 -13.64
CA LYS A 39 5.12 -30.82 -13.21
C LYS A 39 6.29 -29.85 -13.36
N ALA A 40 7.50 -30.26 -12.98
CA ALA A 40 8.71 -29.47 -13.16
C ALA A 40 9.05 -29.27 -14.64
N ALA A 41 8.89 -30.32 -15.47
CA ALA A 41 9.07 -30.26 -16.91
C ALA A 41 8.08 -29.28 -17.56
N ARG A 42 6.78 -29.38 -17.22
CA ARG A 42 5.75 -28.45 -17.68
C ARG A 42 6.06 -27.02 -17.30
N ALA A 43 6.40 -26.76 -16.04
CA ALA A 43 6.74 -25.40 -15.60
C ALA A 43 7.96 -24.87 -16.37
N LYS A 44 9.05 -25.64 -16.48
CA LYS A 44 10.31 -25.17 -17.08
C LYS A 44 10.26 -25.06 -18.61
N LEU A 45 9.55 -25.98 -19.27
CA LEU A 45 9.49 -26.12 -20.73
C LEU A 45 8.22 -25.49 -21.33
N MET A 46 7.51 -24.65 -20.58
CA MET A 46 6.32 -23.93 -21.04
C MET A 46 6.68 -22.90 -22.12
N GLY A 47 5.94 -22.90 -23.23
CA GLY A 47 6.02 -21.89 -24.27
C GLY A 47 5.29 -20.59 -23.91
N THR A 48 5.59 -19.51 -24.62
CA THR A 48 4.97 -18.19 -24.39
C THR A 48 3.56 -18.03 -24.96
N ASN A 49 3.06 -19.01 -25.72
CA ASN A 49 1.72 -18.94 -26.33
C ASN A 49 0.64 -19.22 -25.27
N THR A 50 -0.06 -18.17 -24.85
CA THR A 50 -1.10 -18.22 -23.81
C THR A 50 -2.39 -18.91 -24.26
N LYS A 51 -2.59 -19.14 -25.57
CA LYS A 51 -3.76 -19.86 -26.10
C LYS A 51 -3.56 -21.37 -26.09
N SER A 52 -2.41 -21.84 -26.55
CA SER A 52 -2.12 -23.28 -26.61
C SER A 52 -1.55 -23.83 -25.31
N LEU A 53 -0.87 -23.00 -24.52
CA LEU A 53 -0.11 -23.41 -23.34
C LEU A 53 0.78 -24.63 -23.61
N ALA A 54 1.33 -24.70 -24.84
CA ALA A 54 2.16 -25.80 -25.28
C ALA A 54 3.47 -25.83 -24.48
N TRP A 55 3.89 -27.03 -24.06
CA TRP A 55 5.10 -27.23 -23.27
C TRP A 55 5.78 -28.55 -23.66
N GLY A 56 7.09 -28.63 -23.46
CA GLY A 56 7.88 -29.83 -23.73
C GLY A 56 9.08 -29.57 -24.65
N SER A 57 9.73 -30.64 -25.11
CA SER A 57 10.94 -30.57 -25.94
C SER A 57 10.70 -29.98 -27.34
N GLN A 58 9.45 -29.93 -27.78
CA GLN A 58 9.03 -29.32 -29.04
C GLN A 58 8.93 -27.79 -28.98
N VAL A 59 9.03 -27.19 -27.80
CA VAL A 59 9.07 -25.74 -27.65
C VAL A 59 10.50 -25.25 -27.83
N GLU A 60 10.73 -24.46 -28.86
CA GLU A 60 12.04 -23.84 -29.13
C GLU A 60 12.54 -23.02 -27.93
N ALA A 61 13.86 -23.09 -27.66
CA ALA A 61 14.45 -22.50 -26.45
C ALA A 61 14.17 -21.00 -26.29
N ASN A 62 14.10 -20.25 -27.40
CA ASN A 62 13.79 -18.80 -27.38
C ASN A 62 12.30 -18.50 -27.11
N GLN A 63 11.40 -19.47 -27.34
CA GLN A 63 9.96 -19.41 -27.08
C GLN A 63 9.60 -19.87 -25.67
N LEU A 64 10.57 -20.30 -24.85
CA LEU A 64 10.32 -20.67 -23.46
C LEU A 64 9.96 -19.45 -22.61
N ALA A 65 8.85 -19.55 -21.86
CA ALA A 65 8.43 -18.56 -20.89
C ALA A 65 9.41 -18.48 -19.71
N HIS A 66 9.89 -19.64 -19.23
CA HIS A 66 10.76 -19.78 -18.06
C HIS A 66 12.21 -20.16 -18.41
N SER A 67 12.74 -19.62 -19.51
CA SER A 67 14.13 -19.84 -19.91
C SER A 67 15.14 -19.36 -18.85
N ASN A 68 16.36 -19.93 -18.87
CA ASN A 68 17.45 -19.55 -17.94
C ASN A 68 17.89 -18.09 -18.07
N ASP A 69 17.54 -17.41 -19.17
CA ASP A 69 17.89 -16.02 -19.43
C ASP A 69 16.79 -15.04 -19.00
N LYS A 70 15.58 -15.53 -18.75
CA LYS A 70 14.41 -14.69 -18.41
C LYS A 70 14.09 -14.68 -16.91
N VAL A 71 14.19 -15.83 -16.25
CA VAL A 71 13.72 -16.03 -14.87
C VAL A 71 14.74 -16.81 -14.07
N GLU A 72 14.97 -16.40 -12.82
CA GLU A 72 15.81 -17.14 -11.88
C GLU A 72 15.14 -18.43 -11.44
N CYS A 73 15.87 -19.55 -11.40
CA CYS A 73 15.31 -20.84 -11.02
C CYS A 73 14.68 -20.82 -9.62
N TYR A 74 15.31 -20.12 -8.67
CA TYR A 74 14.80 -20.00 -7.30
C TYR A 74 13.49 -19.20 -7.19
N THR A 75 13.07 -18.52 -8.25
CA THR A 75 11.73 -17.89 -8.32
C THR A 75 10.63 -18.92 -8.14
N CYS A 76 10.77 -20.08 -8.78
CA CYS A 76 9.78 -21.15 -8.66
C CYS A 76 10.06 -22.03 -7.43
N HIS A 77 11.33 -22.22 -7.05
CA HIS A 77 11.70 -23.20 -6.03
C HIS A 77 11.66 -22.69 -4.59
N THR A 78 11.38 -21.41 -4.37
CA THR A 78 11.25 -20.83 -3.03
C THR A 78 9.90 -21.15 -2.40
N SER A 79 9.88 -21.65 -1.16
CA SER A 79 8.62 -21.89 -0.45
C SER A 79 8.01 -20.60 0.11
N TRP A 80 8.85 -19.70 0.62
CA TRP A 80 8.43 -18.38 1.10
C TRP A 80 9.57 -17.37 1.00
N THR A 81 9.22 -16.08 0.90
CA THR A 81 10.17 -14.97 0.97
C THR A 81 10.01 -14.20 2.27
N THR A 82 11.13 -13.85 2.92
CA THR A 82 11.09 -12.95 4.08
C THR A 82 10.45 -11.62 3.68
N SER A 83 9.52 -11.12 4.47
CA SER A 83 8.91 -9.80 4.31
C SER A 83 9.13 -8.94 5.56
N CYS A 84 9.43 -7.66 5.34
CA CYS A 84 9.58 -6.66 6.39
C CYS A 84 8.84 -5.40 5.99
N GLY A 85 7.64 -5.17 6.56
CA GLY A 85 6.88 -3.92 6.43
C GLY A 85 7.47 -2.78 7.26
N GLY A 86 8.80 -2.72 7.32
CA GLY A 86 9.57 -1.68 7.98
C GLY A 86 9.81 -1.80 9.48
N CYS A 87 10.74 -0.98 9.93
CA CYS A 87 11.20 -0.86 11.29
C CYS A 87 11.05 0.59 11.76
N HIS A 88 10.54 0.73 12.97
CA HIS A 88 10.53 2.00 13.67
C HIS A 88 11.86 2.16 14.41
N LEU A 89 12.54 3.28 14.15
CA LEU A 89 13.78 3.66 14.82
C LEU A 89 13.50 4.90 15.68
N PRO A 90 13.12 4.73 16.95
CA PRO A 90 12.99 5.84 17.90
C PRO A 90 14.37 6.25 18.39
N ILE A 91 14.78 7.49 18.07
CA ILE A 91 16.04 8.08 18.48
C ILE A 91 15.81 8.89 19.75
N GLU A 92 16.49 8.53 20.85
CA GLU A 92 16.35 9.20 22.14
C GLU A 92 17.64 9.93 22.52
N ALA A 93 17.62 11.27 22.47
CA ALA A 93 18.81 12.10 22.73
C ALA A 93 19.33 12.01 24.17
N ASN A 94 18.44 11.67 25.10
CA ASN A 94 18.76 11.53 26.53
C ASN A 94 19.26 10.13 26.91
N GLN A 95 19.26 9.17 25.99
CA GLN A 95 19.83 7.85 26.23
C GLN A 95 21.30 7.83 25.80
N LYS A 96 22.15 7.41 26.73
CA LYS A 96 23.59 7.23 26.52
C LYS A 96 23.87 5.74 26.40
N THR A 97 24.65 5.34 25.40
CA THR A 97 25.09 3.97 25.23
C THR A 97 26.58 3.93 24.90
N GLU A 98 27.22 2.80 25.21
CA GLU A 98 28.57 2.51 24.73
C GLU A 98 28.53 2.34 23.20
N ARG A 99 29.52 2.88 22.51
CA ARG A 99 29.64 2.71 21.05
C ARG A 99 30.14 1.31 20.77
N HIS A 100 29.42 0.58 19.93
CA HIS A 100 29.86 -0.72 19.41
C HIS A 100 30.73 -0.60 18.15
N HIS A 101 31.35 0.55 17.93
CA HIS A 101 32.32 0.81 16.84
C HIS A 101 33.75 0.82 17.39
N TYR A 102 34.73 0.59 16.52
CA TYR A 102 36.15 0.46 16.88
C TYR A 102 36.74 1.67 17.63
N GLU A 103 36.12 2.85 17.54
CA GLU A 103 36.56 4.07 18.23
C GLU A 103 36.33 4.02 19.75
N GLY A 104 35.47 3.11 20.24
CA GLY A 104 35.07 3.03 21.64
C GLY A 104 34.35 4.29 22.14
N GLY A 105 34.19 4.39 23.47
CA GLY A 105 33.56 5.53 24.12
C GLY A 105 32.03 5.49 24.09
N GLU A 106 31.40 6.61 24.42
CA GLU A 106 29.94 6.69 24.56
C GLU A 106 29.32 7.59 23.49
N THR A 107 28.07 7.31 23.15
CA THR A 107 27.25 8.17 22.30
C THR A 107 25.92 8.48 22.97
N ARG A 108 25.36 9.65 22.64
CA ARG A 108 23.94 9.99 22.85
C ARG A 108 23.19 9.76 21.54
N ASN A 109 21.85 9.89 21.55
CA ASN A 109 20.98 9.58 20.40
C ASN A 109 20.97 8.08 20.08
N PHE A 110 20.87 7.23 21.10
CA PHE A 110 20.67 5.81 20.86
C PHE A 110 19.35 5.57 20.11
N ALA A 111 19.39 4.67 19.13
CA ALA A 111 18.24 4.25 18.35
C ALA A 111 18.10 2.73 18.46
N THR A 112 16.97 2.26 18.99
CA THR A 112 16.63 0.84 18.93
C THR A 112 16.03 0.50 17.56
N TYR A 113 16.16 -0.77 17.16
CA TYR A 113 15.60 -1.26 15.91
C TYR A 113 14.38 -2.12 16.19
N ASN A 114 13.18 -1.62 15.90
CA ASN A 114 11.92 -2.25 16.27
C ASN A 114 11.11 -2.63 15.02
N PRO A 115 11.10 -3.90 14.60
CA PRO A 115 10.28 -4.37 13.49
C PRO A 115 8.79 -4.18 13.79
N GLN A 116 8.07 -3.49 12.89
CA GLN A 116 6.65 -3.18 13.07
C GLN A 116 5.75 -4.26 12.45
N VAL A 117 6.05 -4.70 11.22
CA VAL A 117 5.37 -5.85 10.59
C VAL A 117 6.43 -6.73 9.96
N ALA A 118 6.49 -8.00 10.38
CA ALA A 118 7.48 -8.95 9.90
C ALA A 118 6.82 -10.29 9.59
N ARG A 119 7.31 -10.95 8.51
CA ARG A 119 6.95 -12.32 8.13
C ARG A 119 5.46 -12.52 7.83
N ASP A 120 4.87 -11.58 7.12
CA ASP A 120 3.59 -11.78 6.48
C ASP A 120 3.77 -12.61 5.19
N ASP A 121 2.73 -13.32 4.76
CA ASP A 121 2.72 -14.14 3.56
C ASP A 121 2.76 -13.23 2.32
N MET A 122 3.97 -13.08 1.79
CA MET A 122 4.27 -12.19 0.68
C MET A 122 5.15 -12.88 -0.35
N PHE A 123 4.76 -12.78 -1.60
CA PHE A 123 5.59 -13.16 -2.74
C PHE A 123 5.50 -12.08 -3.81
N LEU A 124 6.64 -11.45 -4.14
CA LEU A 124 6.73 -10.32 -5.07
C LEU A 124 7.73 -10.66 -6.18
N LEU A 125 7.51 -10.15 -7.39
CA LEU A 125 8.43 -10.33 -8.52
C LEU A 125 8.95 -9.01 -9.05
N GLY A 126 10.22 -8.96 -9.40
CA GLY A 126 10.82 -7.83 -10.09
C GLY A 126 12.05 -8.22 -10.88
N ARG A 127 12.74 -7.23 -11.43
CA ARG A 127 14.00 -7.42 -12.17
C ARG A 127 15.17 -7.30 -11.22
N ARG A 128 16.09 -8.26 -11.25
CA ARG A 128 17.35 -8.17 -10.52
C ARG A 128 18.35 -7.26 -11.23
N GLU A 129 19.49 -7.03 -10.59
CA GLU A 129 20.56 -6.17 -11.10
C GLU A 129 21.00 -6.54 -12.53
N THR A 130 21.35 -5.52 -13.31
CA THR A 130 21.82 -5.69 -14.70
C THR A 130 23.08 -6.53 -14.79
N ALA A 131 23.96 -6.43 -13.79
CA ALA A 131 25.17 -7.26 -13.66
C ALA A 131 24.87 -8.76 -13.55
N ALA A 132 23.64 -9.14 -13.17
CA ALA A 132 23.17 -10.51 -13.12
C ALA A 132 22.14 -10.83 -14.22
N GLY A 133 22.19 -10.11 -15.34
CA GLY A 133 21.39 -10.34 -16.53
C GLY A 133 19.96 -9.78 -16.47
N GLY A 134 19.59 -9.02 -15.43
CA GLY A 134 18.27 -8.39 -15.37
C GLY A 134 17.11 -9.38 -15.40
N LYS A 135 17.30 -10.59 -14.85
CA LYS A 135 16.28 -11.65 -14.86
C LYS A 135 15.15 -11.34 -13.88
N ILE A 136 13.98 -11.94 -14.10
CA ILE A 136 12.90 -11.93 -13.12
C ILE A 136 13.33 -12.77 -11.92
N ALA A 137 13.17 -12.22 -10.72
CA ALA A 137 13.49 -12.88 -9.47
C ALA A 137 12.46 -12.50 -8.39
N PRO A 138 12.36 -13.29 -7.31
CA PRO A 138 11.68 -12.85 -6.10
C PRO A 138 12.28 -11.54 -5.59
N VAL A 139 11.39 -10.64 -5.23
CA VAL A 139 11.70 -9.38 -4.56
C VAL A 139 11.08 -9.45 -3.16
N ARG A 140 11.72 -8.80 -2.19
CA ARG A 140 11.13 -8.58 -0.88
C ARG A 140 11.13 -7.11 -0.53
N SER A 141 10.15 -6.69 0.27
CA SER A 141 10.30 -5.46 1.05
C SER A 141 11.42 -5.67 2.08
N SER A 142 12.37 -4.74 2.14
CA SER A 142 13.60 -4.85 2.92
C SER A 142 13.96 -3.53 3.58
N SER A 143 14.20 -3.55 4.89
CA SER A 143 14.81 -2.42 5.61
C SER A 143 14.10 -1.08 5.41
N ALA A 144 12.77 -1.09 5.28
CA ALA A 144 11.99 0.14 5.25
C ALA A 144 12.11 0.85 6.61
N LEU A 145 12.53 2.12 6.60
CA LEU A 145 12.76 2.87 7.82
C LEU A 145 11.61 3.85 8.07
N VAL A 146 11.18 3.91 9.32
CA VAL A 146 10.27 4.92 9.85
C VAL A 146 10.95 5.52 11.07
N LEU A 147 11.23 6.81 11.05
CA LEU A 147 12.10 7.46 12.04
C LEU A 147 11.27 8.31 13.00
N SER A 148 11.60 8.23 14.28
CA SER A 148 11.16 9.18 15.29
C SER A 148 12.35 9.73 16.05
N SER A 149 12.22 10.93 16.61
CA SER A 149 13.26 11.46 17.49
C SER A 149 12.67 12.29 18.62
N THR A 150 13.21 12.06 19.81
CA THR A 150 12.98 12.84 21.01
C THR A 150 14.27 13.58 21.38
N ASN A 151 14.21 14.90 21.48
CA ASN A 151 15.37 15.72 21.82
C ASN A 151 15.63 15.77 23.34
N ALA A 152 16.69 16.49 23.75
CA ALA A 152 17.09 16.60 25.16
C ALA A 152 16.00 17.22 26.07
N ASN A 153 15.16 18.10 25.51
CA ASN A 153 14.03 18.72 26.21
C ASN A 153 12.82 17.79 26.33
N ARG A 154 12.91 16.54 25.84
CA ARG A 154 11.81 15.56 25.74
C ARG A 154 10.70 16.05 24.81
N GLU A 155 11.08 16.72 23.72
CA GLU A 155 10.20 17.10 22.63
C GLU A 155 10.31 16.06 21.51
N LYS A 156 9.17 15.56 21.04
CA LYS A 156 9.10 14.66 19.88
C LYS A 156 9.17 15.51 18.61
N ILE A 157 10.36 15.62 18.05
CA ILE A 157 10.66 16.52 16.92
C ILE A 157 10.48 15.84 15.56
N TYR A 158 10.54 14.50 15.51
CA TYR A 158 10.17 13.69 14.35
C TYR A 158 9.24 12.57 14.83
N VAL A 159 8.12 12.37 14.14
CA VAL A 159 7.12 11.37 14.49
C VAL A 159 6.89 10.47 13.30
N GLN A 160 7.48 9.28 13.35
CA GLN A 160 7.29 8.19 12.39
C GLN A 160 7.35 8.64 10.93
N GLN A 161 8.39 9.40 10.60
CA GLN A 161 8.60 9.90 9.25
C GLN A 161 9.44 8.91 8.43
N PRO A 162 8.95 8.43 7.28
CA PRO A 162 9.77 7.68 6.34
C PRO A 162 10.71 8.64 5.61
N PRO A 163 12.02 8.36 5.51
CA PRO A 163 12.93 9.18 4.72
C PRO A 163 12.67 9.08 3.21
N ILE A 164 13.25 10.01 2.47
CA ILE A 164 13.32 9.97 1.00
C ILE A 164 14.73 9.57 0.61
N ALA A 165 14.87 8.55 -0.24
CA ALA A 165 16.17 8.07 -0.70
C ALA A 165 16.93 9.14 -1.50
N ALA A 166 18.24 8.95 -1.65
CA ALA A 166 19.08 9.84 -2.45
C ALA A 166 18.64 9.89 -3.93
N SER A 167 18.04 8.81 -4.44
CA SER A 167 17.45 8.75 -5.79
C SER A 167 16.05 9.37 -5.89
N GLY A 168 15.51 9.92 -4.80
CA GLY A 168 14.19 10.55 -4.76
C GLY A 168 13.02 9.60 -4.49
N PHE A 169 13.22 8.30 -4.59
CA PHE A 169 12.20 7.30 -4.25
C PHE A 169 11.96 7.17 -2.75
N SER A 170 10.84 6.53 -2.39
CA SER A 170 10.52 6.23 -1.00
C SER A 170 11.55 5.31 -0.35
N SER A 171 11.75 5.49 0.96
CA SER A 171 12.51 4.55 1.81
C SER A 171 11.81 3.22 2.06
N GLN A 172 10.56 3.03 1.62
CA GLN A 172 9.91 1.72 1.61
C GLN A 172 10.64 0.82 0.60
N ALA A 173 11.81 0.32 0.96
CA ALA A 173 12.76 -0.24 0.00
C ALA A 173 12.44 -1.69 -0.36
N PHE A 174 12.72 -2.05 -1.61
CA PHE A 174 12.55 -3.40 -2.13
C PHE A 174 13.88 -3.92 -2.67
N ASN A 175 14.11 -5.22 -2.60
CA ASN A 175 15.33 -5.82 -3.11
C ASN A 175 15.09 -7.20 -3.73
N PRO A 176 15.71 -7.49 -4.89
CA PRO A 176 15.86 -8.85 -5.37
C PRO A 176 16.48 -9.72 -4.28
N HIS A 177 15.86 -10.86 -4.02
CA HIS A 177 16.19 -11.70 -2.88
C HIS A 177 16.43 -13.14 -3.32
N TYR A 178 17.60 -13.65 -2.97
CA TYR A 178 17.89 -15.08 -2.99
C TYR A 178 17.40 -15.68 -1.66
N PRO A 179 16.37 -16.54 -1.67
CA PRO A 179 15.75 -17.03 -0.44
C PRO A 179 16.47 -18.27 0.10
N HIS A 180 16.55 -18.41 1.43
CA HIS A 180 17.10 -19.62 2.07
C HIS A 180 16.12 -20.82 2.08
N THR A 181 15.08 -20.77 1.26
CA THR A 181 13.91 -21.64 1.32
C THR A 181 13.69 -22.39 0.00
N GLU A 182 14.75 -22.53 -0.78
CA GLU A 182 14.75 -23.34 -2.00
C GLU A 182 14.59 -24.82 -1.68
N ARG A 183 13.48 -25.40 -2.17
CA ARG A 183 13.08 -26.78 -1.87
C ARG A 183 12.62 -27.48 -3.15
N LYS A 184 12.61 -28.81 -3.13
CA LYS A 184 12.14 -29.64 -4.25
C LYS A 184 10.63 -29.89 -4.24
N THR A 185 9.98 -29.72 -3.08
CA THR A 185 8.59 -30.16 -2.84
C THR A 185 7.62 -29.01 -2.54
N GLU A 186 8.08 -27.97 -1.84
CA GLU A 186 7.28 -26.80 -1.44
C GLU A 186 7.57 -25.64 -2.39
N THR A 187 7.27 -25.81 -3.67
CA THR A 187 7.59 -24.85 -4.74
C THR A 187 6.35 -24.07 -5.17
N LYS A 188 6.57 -22.93 -5.82
CA LYS A 188 5.51 -22.16 -6.47
C LYS A 188 4.86 -22.96 -7.60
N THR A 189 3.57 -22.75 -7.74
CA THR A 189 2.69 -23.29 -8.77
C THR A 189 2.34 -22.22 -9.80
N CYS A 190 1.60 -22.57 -10.85
CA CYS A 190 1.27 -21.58 -11.89
C CYS A 190 0.40 -20.45 -11.34
N ASP A 191 -0.53 -20.77 -10.44
CA ASP A 191 -1.50 -19.82 -9.90
C ASP A 191 -0.88 -18.91 -8.81
N ASP A 192 0.37 -19.16 -8.40
CA ASP A 192 1.14 -18.21 -7.59
C ASP A 192 1.65 -17.01 -8.41
N CYS A 193 1.76 -17.16 -9.74
CA CYS A 193 2.37 -16.18 -10.64
C CYS A 193 1.44 -15.70 -11.77
N HIS A 194 0.33 -16.40 -12.01
CA HIS A 194 -0.62 -16.18 -13.08
C HIS A 194 -2.05 -16.26 -12.55
N LEU A 195 -3.04 -15.71 -13.27
CA LEU A 195 -4.44 -15.79 -12.84
C LEU A 195 -4.90 -17.24 -12.70
N SER A 196 -5.53 -17.58 -11.57
CA SER A 196 -6.10 -18.90 -11.32
C SER A 196 -7.38 -19.11 -12.12
N GLN A 197 -7.65 -20.34 -12.59
CA GLN A 197 -8.92 -20.67 -13.25
C GLN A 197 -10.17 -20.31 -12.42
N ALA A 198 -10.05 -20.35 -11.09
CA ALA A 198 -11.14 -20.00 -10.18
C ALA A 198 -11.28 -18.48 -9.96
N ASN A 199 -10.37 -17.68 -10.51
CA ASN A 199 -10.30 -16.22 -10.41
C ASN A 199 -10.29 -15.71 -8.94
N ASP A 200 -9.72 -16.49 -8.03
CA ASP A 200 -9.63 -16.24 -6.59
C ASP A 200 -8.28 -15.68 -6.13
N ASN A 201 -7.33 -15.49 -7.04
CA ASN A 201 -5.98 -15.03 -6.70
C ASN A 201 -5.69 -13.57 -7.10
N ASN A 202 -6.70 -12.74 -7.33
CA ASN A 202 -6.50 -11.34 -7.77
C ASN A 202 -5.73 -10.50 -6.74
N ALA A 203 -5.98 -10.72 -5.45
CA ALA A 203 -5.21 -10.07 -4.37
C ALA A 203 -3.75 -10.55 -4.33
N ILE A 204 -3.52 -11.84 -4.59
CA ILE A 204 -2.17 -12.41 -4.71
C ILE A 204 -1.44 -11.79 -5.91
N MET A 205 -2.11 -11.64 -7.05
CA MET A 205 -1.54 -10.96 -8.22
C MET A 205 -1.22 -9.49 -7.94
N ALA A 206 -2.09 -8.77 -7.21
CA ALA A 206 -1.80 -7.40 -6.78
C ALA A 206 -0.50 -7.32 -5.96
N GLN A 207 -0.31 -8.28 -5.04
CA GLN A 207 0.90 -8.41 -4.25
C GLN A 207 2.10 -8.79 -5.11
N LEU A 208 1.99 -9.84 -5.93
CA LEU A 208 3.03 -10.32 -6.85
C LEU A 208 3.65 -9.20 -7.69
N LEU A 209 2.79 -8.33 -8.21
CA LEU A 209 3.15 -7.21 -9.07
C LEU A 209 3.63 -5.97 -8.29
N MET A 210 3.65 -6.02 -6.95
CA MET A 210 3.99 -4.90 -6.06
C MET A 210 3.08 -3.68 -6.20
N LEU A 211 1.81 -3.89 -6.59
CA LEU A 211 0.77 -2.86 -6.61
C LEU A 211 0.27 -2.52 -5.19
N GLY A 212 0.65 -3.34 -4.20
CA GLY A 212 0.20 -3.24 -2.83
C GLY A 212 -1.18 -3.84 -2.61
N THR A 213 -1.42 -4.32 -1.40
CA THR A 213 -2.67 -4.96 -0.99
C THR A 213 -3.38 -4.21 0.12
N ASN A 214 -2.84 -3.05 0.52
CA ASN A 214 -3.29 -2.17 1.61
C ASN A 214 -3.36 -2.82 3.02
N PHE A 215 -3.06 -4.12 3.14
CA PHE A 215 -3.21 -4.90 4.37
C PHE A 215 -2.15 -4.56 5.42
N ILE A 216 -0.90 -4.46 4.96
CA ILE A 216 0.20 -4.08 5.83
C ILE A 216 0.41 -2.57 5.88
N ASN A 217 -0.56 -1.72 5.53
CA ASN A 217 -0.38 -0.27 5.62
C ASN A 217 -0.13 0.19 7.06
N PHE A 218 0.42 1.40 7.24
CA PHE A 218 0.80 1.93 8.55
C PHE A 218 0.14 3.27 8.85
N VAL A 219 -0.80 3.28 9.81
CA VAL A 219 -1.41 4.53 10.30
C VAL A 219 -0.46 5.27 11.25
N GLY A 220 0.32 4.54 12.05
CA GLY A 220 1.25 5.12 13.01
C GLY A 220 0.57 5.56 14.32
N TYR A 221 1.24 6.47 15.02
CA TYR A 221 0.93 6.97 16.36
C TYR A 221 -0.32 7.85 16.36
N ASN A 222 -0.54 8.58 15.26
CA ASN A 222 -1.70 9.45 15.09
C ASN A 222 -2.59 8.94 13.95
N ALA A 223 -3.86 8.68 14.24
CA ALA A 223 -4.87 8.62 13.21
C ALA A 223 -5.36 10.04 12.89
N TYR A 224 -5.31 10.43 11.61
CA TYR A 224 -5.81 11.72 11.14
C TYR A 224 -7.26 11.59 10.70
N VAL A 225 -8.13 12.42 11.28
CA VAL A 225 -9.58 12.40 11.10
C VAL A 225 -10.05 13.76 10.58
N GLY A 226 -10.78 13.75 9.48
CA GLY A 226 -11.51 14.91 8.97
C GLY A 226 -12.90 14.95 9.56
N GLY A 227 -13.33 16.12 10.01
CA GLY A 227 -14.67 16.35 10.52
C GLY A 227 -15.39 17.49 9.79
N ALA A 228 -16.66 17.69 10.15
CA ALA A 228 -17.48 18.79 9.65
C ALA A 228 -17.05 20.15 10.26
N GLY A 229 -15.89 20.66 9.85
CA GLY A 229 -15.30 21.91 10.34
C GLY A 229 -14.00 21.76 11.14
N GLU A 230 -13.40 20.56 11.17
CA GLU A 230 -12.12 20.33 11.86
C GLU A 230 -11.28 19.24 11.19
N VAL A 231 -9.97 19.29 11.44
CA VAL A 231 -9.05 18.17 11.25
C VAL A 231 -8.46 17.81 12.60
N SER A 232 -8.35 16.53 12.90
CA SER A 232 -7.83 16.05 14.20
C SER A 232 -6.77 14.98 14.02
N ALA A 233 -5.70 15.05 14.81
CA ALA A 233 -4.72 13.99 14.97
C ALA A 233 -4.94 13.34 16.34
N ILE A 234 -5.34 12.06 16.35
CA ILE A 234 -5.73 11.34 17.56
C ILE A 234 -4.69 10.27 17.87
N ASN A 235 -4.20 10.22 19.09
CA ASN A 235 -3.23 9.19 19.49
C ASN A 235 -3.92 7.84 19.61
N VAL A 236 -3.46 6.88 18.81
CA VAL A 236 -4.05 5.54 18.72
C VAL A 236 -3.10 4.43 19.16
N THR A 237 -1.81 4.73 19.34
CA THR A 237 -0.83 3.81 19.91
C THR A 237 -0.13 4.44 21.10
N GLU A 238 0.52 3.60 21.91
CA GLU A 238 1.53 4.08 22.83
C GLU A 238 2.72 4.70 22.08
N TRP A 239 3.51 5.51 22.77
CA TRP A 239 4.77 6.04 22.21
C TRP A 239 5.92 5.06 22.31
N ASP A 240 5.99 4.36 23.45
CA ASP A 240 7.08 3.44 23.78
C ASP A 240 7.01 2.16 22.93
N GLU A 241 8.13 1.44 22.88
CA GLU A 241 8.24 0.16 22.18
C GLU A 241 8.01 -1.04 23.13
N PRO A 242 7.36 -2.12 22.66
CA PRO A 242 6.78 -2.29 21.33
C PRO A 242 5.52 -1.44 21.14
N GLN A 243 5.44 -0.70 20.03
CA GLN A 243 4.40 0.30 19.83
C GLN A 243 2.99 -0.29 19.67
N ALA A 244 2.30 -0.46 20.79
CA ALA A 244 1.00 -1.14 20.83
C ALA A 244 -0.15 -0.19 20.53
N VAL A 245 -1.11 -0.62 19.70
CA VAL A 245 -2.40 0.08 19.54
C VAL A 245 -3.15 0.04 20.88
N ILE A 246 -3.62 1.20 21.37
CA ILE A 246 -4.21 1.32 22.70
C ILE A 246 -5.49 0.48 22.77
N GLY A 247 -5.55 -0.41 23.77
CA GLY A 247 -6.66 -1.35 23.98
C GLY A 247 -6.55 -2.67 23.20
N SER A 248 -5.50 -2.86 22.40
CA SER A 248 -5.30 -4.08 21.62
C SER A 248 -4.83 -5.28 22.46
N TYR A 249 -4.81 -6.45 21.83
CA TYR A 249 -4.16 -7.66 22.34
C TYR A 249 -2.72 -7.36 22.78
N LEU A 250 -1.89 -6.75 21.92
CA LEU A 250 -0.51 -6.46 22.27
C LEU A 250 -0.42 -5.49 23.45
N HIS A 251 -1.31 -4.47 23.52
CA HIS A 251 -1.32 -3.53 24.63
C HIS A 251 -1.56 -4.21 25.98
N LYS A 252 -2.46 -5.20 26.04
CA LYS A 252 -2.72 -6.00 27.24
C LYS A 252 -1.47 -6.71 27.78
N TYR A 253 -0.59 -7.20 26.90
CA TYR A 253 0.60 -7.96 27.31
C TYR A 253 1.85 -7.11 27.46
N ALA A 254 2.02 -6.09 26.60
CA ALA A 254 3.17 -5.19 26.66
C ALA A 254 3.03 -4.13 27.75
N TYR A 255 1.80 -3.68 28.04
CA TYR A 255 1.50 -2.60 29.01
C TYR A 255 0.27 -2.95 29.87
N PRO A 256 0.33 -4.02 30.70
CA PRO A 256 -0.84 -4.54 31.43
C PRO A 256 -1.53 -3.50 32.32
N ASP A 257 -0.76 -2.67 33.03
CA ASP A 257 -1.31 -1.62 33.90
C ASP A 257 -2.05 -0.54 33.10
N TRP A 258 -1.50 -0.14 31.95
CA TRP A 258 -2.08 0.90 31.10
C TRP A 258 -3.31 0.38 30.36
N PHE A 259 -3.29 -0.88 29.95
CA PHE A 259 -4.44 -1.58 29.41
C PHE A 259 -5.59 -1.61 30.41
N GLU A 260 -5.33 -1.96 31.66
CA GLU A 260 -6.36 -2.00 32.69
C GLU A 260 -6.91 -0.59 32.99
N GLN A 261 -6.06 0.43 33.03
CA GLN A 261 -6.51 1.83 33.12
C GLN A 261 -7.38 2.26 31.94
N HIS A 262 -7.03 1.86 30.71
CA HIS A 262 -7.84 2.12 29.52
C HIS A 262 -9.20 1.43 29.61
N ARG A 263 -9.23 0.18 30.08
CA ARG A 263 -10.46 -0.60 30.28
C ARG A 263 -11.37 0.06 31.34
N ILE A 264 -10.84 0.41 32.51
CA ILE A 264 -11.57 1.12 33.57
C ILE A 264 -12.04 2.49 33.08
N GLY A 265 -11.24 3.17 32.26
CA GLY A 265 -11.57 4.45 31.61
C GLY A 265 -12.59 4.35 30.47
N GLY A 266 -13.26 3.20 30.31
CA GLY A 266 -14.30 2.99 29.30
C GLY A 266 -13.77 2.87 27.88
N GLN A 267 -12.51 2.47 27.69
CA GLN A 267 -11.84 2.37 26.39
C GLN A 267 -11.70 3.71 25.64
N ARG A 268 -11.63 4.82 26.38
CA ARG A 268 -11.49 6.17 25.80
C ARG A 268 -10.03 6.53 25.55
N LEU A 269 -9.70 6.89 24.31
CA LEU A 269 -8.42 7.51 23.95
C LEU A 269 -8.31 8.90 24.59
N LYS A 270 -7.17 9.16 25.24
CA LYS A 270 -7.01 10.35 26.11
C LYS A 270 -6.56 11.60 25.37
N GLN A 271 -5.83 11.44 24.25
CA GLN A 271 -5.11 12.53 23.62
C GLN A 271 -5.48 12.67 22.14
N GLY A 272 -5.74 13.90 21.73
CA GLY A 272 -5.95 14.29 20.35
C GLY A 272 -5.85 15.81 20.21
N PHE A 273 -5.43 16.25 19.04
CA PHE A 273 -5.20 17.66 18.72
C PHE A 273 -6.04 18.02 17.50
N SER A 274 -6.76 19.13 17.56
CA SER A 274 -7.68 19.53 16.49
C SER A 274 -7.35 20.94 16.02
N HIS A 275 -7.53 21.18 14.72
CA HIS A 275 -7.43 22.49 14.09
C HIS A 275 -8.70 22.75 13.28
N SER A 276 -9.11 24.03 13.20
CA SER A 276 -10.30 24.40 12.42
C SER A 276 -10.10 24.15 10.92
N ALA A 277 -11.14 23.67 10.26
CA ALA A 277 -11.17 23.39 8.83
C ALA A 277 -12.53 23.77 8.23
N GLY A 278 -12.71 23.56 6.93
CA GLY A 278 -14.03 23.38 6.32
C GLY A 278 -14.55 21.95 6.51
N ASN A 279 -15.39 21.49 5.59
CA ASN A 279 -15.89 20.12 5.62
C ASN A 279 -14.82 19.16 5.09
N ALA A 280 -14.00 18.59 5.98
CA ALA A 280 -12.90 17.70 5.63
C ALA A 280 -13.42 16.30 5.22
N GLN A 281 -13.91 16.16 3.98
CA GLN A 281 -14.61 14.97 3.48
C GLN A 281 -13.69 13.91 2.86
N CYS A 282 -12.44 14.26 2.55
CA CYS A 282 -11.43 13.35 2.03
C CYS A 282 -10.04 13.96 2.26
N MET A 283 -9.07 13.13 2.64
CA MET A 283 -7.73 13.57 3.00
C MET A 283 -6.66 12.50 2.78
N GLN A 284 -5.41 12.93 2.66
CA GLN A 284 -4.26 12.05 2.53
C GLN A 284 -3.04 12.66 3.21
N LEU A 285 -2.36 11.89 4.05
CA LEU A 285 -1.08 12.23 4.63
C LEU A 285 0.05 11.78 3.69
N ARG A 286 1.06 12.63 3.48
CA ARG A 286 2.34 12.25 2.89
C ARG A 286 3.47 12.97 3.59
N GLY A 287 4.31 12.21 4.30
CA GLY A 287 5.38 12.76 5.13
C GLY A 287 4.80 13.65 6.22
N GLU A 288 5.21 14.92 6.23
CA GLU A 288 4.76 15.93 7.21
C GLU A 288 3.52 16.72 6.79
N TYR A 289 2.99 16.48 5.59
CA TYR A 289 1.88 17.27 5.05
C TYR A 289 0.59 16.45 4.97
N LEU A 290 -0.48 17.00 5.54
CA LEU A 290 -1.84 16.48 5.44
C LEU A 290 -2.63 17.29 4.42
N TYR A 291 -3.01 16.66 3.32
CA TYR A 291 -3.74 17.25 2.20
C TYR A 291 -5.24 17.00 2.43
N VAL A 292 -6.06 18.05 2.44
CA VAL A 292 -7.47 17.97 2.86
C VAL A 292 -8.37 18.72 1.89
N ALA A 293 -9.41 18.03 1.39
CA ALA A 293 -10.51 18.65 0.66
C ALA A 293 -11.59 19.11 1.65
N GLU A 294 -11.88 20.41 1.66
CA GLU A 294 -12.67 21.09 2.69
C GLU A 294 -14.04 21.60 2.19
N GLY A 295 -14.53 21.09 1.06
CA GLY A 295 -15.78 21.53 0.44
C GLY A 295 -15.66 22.94 -0.12
N ASP A 296 -16.58 23.81 0.29
CA ASP A 296 -16.66 25.22 -0.12
C ASP A 296 -15.44 26.07 0.28
N LYS A 297 -14.59 25.57 1.19
CA LYS A 297 -13.29 26.19 1.51
C LYS A 297 -12.17 25.75 0.57
N GLY A 298 -12.43 24.93 -0.44
CA GLY A 298 -11.42 24.41 -1.36
C GLY A 298 -10.51 23.37 -0.71
N VAL A 299 -9.22 23.37 -1.07
CA VAL A 299 -8.22 22.43 -0.53
C VAL A 299 -7.22 23.16 0.34
N ARG A 300 -6.84 22.54 1.46
CA ARG A 300 -5.78 22.99 2.36
C ARG A 300 -4.74 21.90 2.56
N VAL A 301 -3.47 22.28 2.56
CA VAL A 301 -2.39 21.40 3.04
C VAL A 301 -1.89 21.90 4.39
N TYR A 302 -2.02 21.06 5.41
CA TYR A 302 -1.57 21.33 6.76
C TYR A 302 -0.19 20.73 7.01
N ASP A 303 0.67 21.45 7.71
CA ASP A 303 1.89 20.91 8.31
C ASP A 303 1.53 20.23 9.65
N VAL A 304 1.84 18.95 9.73
CA VAL A 304 1.61 18.10 10.90
C VAL A 304 2.91 17.52 11.48
N ALA A 305 4.08 18.04 11.08
CA ALA A 305 5.39 17.60 11.58
C ALA A 305 5.49 17.67 13.10
N ASN A 306 4.88 18.73 13.67
CA ASN A 306 4.98 19.07 15.09
C ASN A 306 3.84 18.51 15.95
N VAL A 307 3.03 17.59 15.41
CA VAL A 307 1.80 17.16 16.09
C VAL A 307 2.03 16.57 17.48
N ALA A 308 3.17 15.90 17.70
CA ALA A 308 3.55 15.35 18.99
C ALA A 308 4.57 16.22 19.76
N ASN A 309 5.00 17.35 19.18
CA ASN A 309 5.98 18.23 19.77
C ASN A 309 5.32 19.09 20.86
N LYS A 310 5.75 18.91 22.11
CA LYS A 310 5.23 19.68 23.24
C LYS A 310 5.72 21.13 23.29
N GLY A 311 6.82 21.44 22.60
CA GLY A 311 7.39 22.78 22.50
C GLY A 311 6.64 23.68 21.51
N VAL A 312 5.66 23.14 20.79
CA VAL A 312 4.87 23.85 19.79
C VAL A 312 3.42 23.95 20.27
N SER A 313 2.91 25.18 20.38
CA SER A 313 1.55 25.45 20.86
C SER A 313 0.49 25.07 19.83
N GLU A 314 0.67 25.50 18.58
CA GLU A 314 -0.20 25.14 17.45
C GLU A 314 0.37 23.92 16.72
N ARG A 315 -0.18 22.74 16.99
CA ARG A 315 0.39 21.45 16.60
C ARG A 315 0.10 21.02 15.17
N ILE A 316 -0.97 21.54 14.59
CA ILE A 316 -1.38 21.36 13.20
C ILE A 316 -1.41 22.76 12.60
N VAL A 317 -0.61 23.04 11.59
CA VAL A 317 -0.32 24.41 11.18
C VAL A 317 -0.69 24.63 9.72
N THR A 318 -1.33 25.76 9.41
CA THR A 318 -1.63 26.18 8.03
C THR A 318 -0.49 26.98 7.41
N SER A 319 0.17 27.82 8.20
CA SER A 319 1.37 28.57 7.84
C SER A 319 2.21 28.82 9.09
N PRO A 320 3.46 28.33 9.19
CA PRO A 320 4.27 28.43 10.40
C PRO A 320 4.73 29.86 10.76
N PHE A 321 4.72 30.80 9.80
CA PHE A 321 5.19 32.18 10.04
C PHE A 321 4.15 33.23 9.67
N SER A 322 3.70 33.26 8.42
CA SER A 322 2.66 34.16 7.92
C SER A 322 2.19 33.71 6.53
N ALA A 323 0.99 34.15 6.14
CA ALA A 323 0.46 33.92 4.79
C ALA A 323 1.33 34.54 3.66
N LEU A 324 2.23 35.48 3.99
CA LEU A 324 3.18 36.03 3.02
C LEU A 324 4.34 35.06 2.71
N GLY A 325 4.69 34.21 3.68
CA GLY A 325 5.77 33.24 3.61
C GLY A 325 5.35 31.88 3.03
N GLN A 326 4.13 31.44 3.32
CA GLN A 326 3.56 30.18 2.83
C GLN A 326 2.06 30.33 2.59
N ASP A 327 1.61 29.86 1.43
CA ASP A 327 0.19 29.69 1.11
C ASP A 327 -0.03 28.34 0.41
N THR A 328 -0.50 27.39 1.20
CA THR A 328 -0.87 26.04 0.75
C THR A 328 -2.37 25.89 0.53
N HIS A 329 -3.10 27.01 0.42
CA HIS A 329 -4.50 27.00 0.01
C HIS A 329 -4.63 26.81 -1.49
N ILE A 330 -5.64 26.06 -1.91
CA ILE A 330 -6.16 26.11 -3.26
C ILE A 330 -7.65 26.42 -3.13
N ALA A 331 -8.02 27.67 -3.38
CA ALA A 331 -9.41 28.05 -3.48
C ALA A 331 -10.10 27.18 -4.54
N SER A 332 -11.30 26.68 -4.24
CA SER A 332 -12.21 26.02 -5.18
C SER A 332 -13.64 26.16 -4.68
N SER A 333 -14.61 25.88 -5.56
CA SER A 333 -16.02 26.12 -5.27
C SER A 333 -16.66 25.09 -4.33
N ASP A 334 -16.27 23.81 -4.45
CA ASP A 334 -16.73 22.69 -3.62
C ASP A 334 -15.79 21.48 -3.78
N ALA A 335 -14.61 21.53 -3.15
CA ALA A 335 -13.63 20.44 -3.18
C ALA A 335 -14.15 19.21 -2.42
N THR A 336 -14.35 18.09 -3.14
CA THR A 336 -14.93 16.87 -2.57
C THR A 336 -13.89 15.81 -2.20
N CYS A 337 -12.76 15.77 -2.90
CA CYS A 337 -11.67 14.85 -2.56
C CYS A 337 -10.33 15.28 -3.15
N ILE A 338 -9.25 14.75 -2.56
CA ILE A 338 -7.88 14.92 -3.00
C ILE A 338 -7.18 13.57 -2.94
N ALA A 339 -6.41 13.23 -3.98
CA ALA A 339 -5.51 12.09 -3.94
C ALA A 339 -4.14 12.41 -4.52
N LEU A 340 -3.15 11.73 -3.96
CA LEU A 340 -1.77 11.71 -4.42
C LEU A 340 -1.51 10.35 -5.07
N PRO A 341 -0.72 10.28 -6.16
CA PRO A 341 -0.34 9.02 -6.79
C PRO A 341 0.37 8.03 -5.85
N THR A 342 0.94 8.54 -4.77
CA THR A 342 1.47 7.76 -3.65
C THR A 342 1.38 8.57 -2.36
N ASN A 343 1.06 7.91 -1.23
CA ASN A 343 1.23 8.51 0.10
C ASN A 343 2.66 8.30 0.66
N GLN A 344 3.51 7.56 -0.05
CA GLN A 344 4.90 7.43 0.32
C GLN A 344 5.65 8.76 0.05
N PRO A 345 6.55 9.19 0.95
CA PRO A 345 7.41 10.35 0.70
C PRO A 345 8.30 10.12 -0.52
N ILE A 346 8.31 11.08 -1.44
CA ILE A 346 9.12 11.07 -2.67
C ILE A 346 9.63 12.48 -2.97
N ASN A 347 10.70 12.60 -3.74
CA ASN A 347 11.21 13.84 -4.30
C ASN A 347 11.66 13.60 -5.74
N THR A 348 10.85 14.04 -6.70
CA THR A 348 11.08 13.81 -8.12
C THR A 348 12.30 14.57 -8.67
N ALA A 349 12.64 15.72 -8.07
CA ALA A 349 13.79 16.54 -8.49
C ALA A 349 15.13 15.84 -8.23
N ARG A 350 15.22 14.99 -7.20
CA ARG A 350 16.41 14.17 -6.91
C ARG A 350 16.65 13.06 -7.94
N ASN A 351 15.63 12.68 -8.70
CA ASN A 351 15.69 11.59 -9.69
C ASN A 351 16.00 12.12 -11.10
N GLN A 352 17.09 12.86 -11.27
CA GLN A 352 17.44 13.48 -12.56
C GLN A 352 18.94 13.36 -12.85
N GLY A 353 19.32 13.59 -14.11
CA GLY A 353 20.71 13.62 -14.55
C GLY A 353 21.38 12.25 -14.72
N GLU A 354 22.65 12.29 -15.15
CA GLU A 354 23.45 11.11 -15.50
C GLU A 354 23.65 10.17 -14.33
N LYS A 355 23.87 10.70 -13.12
CA LYS A 355 24.03 9.88 -11.92
C LYS A 355 22.83 8.94 -11.69
N MET A 356 21.61 9.41 -11.96
CA MET A 356 20.41 8.58 -11.79
C MET A 356 20.21 7.62 -12.96
N ARG A 357 20.44 8.05 -14.20
CA ARG A 357 20.16 7.24 -15.40
C ARG A 357 21.26 6.25 -15.76
N VAL A 358 22.52 6.60 -15.55
CA VAL A 358 23.70 5.84 -15.97
C VAL A 358 24.31 5.09 -14.80
N ASP A 359 24.69 5.81 -13.73
CA ASP A 359 25.42 5.20 -12.60
C ASP A 359 24.50 4.33 -11.74
N ASN A 360 23.33 4.85 -11.37
CA ASN A 360 22.37 4.12 -10.55
C ASN A 360 21.40 3.25 -11.37
N GLN A 361 21.21 3.57 -12.66
CA GLN A 361 20.27 2.90 -13.57
C GLN A 361 18.82 2.93 -13.07
N GLU A 362 18.44 4.03 -12.41
CA GLU A 362 17.11 4.25 -11.85
C GLU A 362 16.10 4.60 -12.94
N GLN A 363 14.88 4.11 -12.80
CA GLN A 363 13.77 4.53 -13.65
C GLN A 363 13.45 6.02 -13.40
N PRO A 364 13.08 6.78 -14.44
CA PRO A 364 12.56 8.13 -14.24
C PRO A 364 11.22 8.10 -13.51
N PHE A 365 10.99 9.07 -12.63
CA PHE A 365 9.62 9.34 -12.17
C PHE A 365 8.74 9.78 -13.34
N HIS A 366 7.54 9.24 -13.38
CA HIS A 366 6.50 9.75 -14.26
C HIS A 366 6.07 11.17 -13.82
N PRO A 367 5.76 12.10 -14.74
CA PRO A 367 5.36 13.47 -14.40
C PRO A 367 4.18 13.57 -13.43
N LEU A 368 3.31 12.56 -13.38
CA LEU A 368 2.15 12.50 -12.48
C LEU A 368 2.51 12.67 -11.01
N TYR A 369 3.72 12.25 -10.59
CA TYR A 369 4.17 12.31 -9.20
C TYR A 369 4.50 13.72 -8.70
N ASN A 370 4.53 14.70 -9.60
CA ASN A 370 4.70 16.12 -9.24
C ASN A 370 3.40 16.78 -8.75
N TYR A 371 2.26 16.10 -8.90
CA TYR A 371 0.95 16.71 -8.76
C TYR A 371 0.05 16.01 -7.72
N ALA A 372 -0.80 16.81 -7.08
CA ALA A 372 -2.02 16.36 -6.42
C ALA A 372 -3.21 16.52 -7.37
N TYR A 373 -4.16 15.59 -7.29
CA TYR A 373 -5.39 15.58 -8.08
C TYR A 373 -6.58 15.79 -7.15
N ILE A 374 -7.42 16.78 -7.47
CA ILE A 374 -8.52 17.22 -6.63
C ILE A 374 -9.80 17.13 -7.44
N THR A 375 -10.84 16.50 -6.89
CA THR A 375 -12.19 16.62 -7.44
C THR A 375 -12.93 17.75 -6.77
N ASP A 376 -13.60 18.55 -7.57
CA ASP A 376 -14.53 19.60 -7.18
C ASP A 376 -15.90 19.31 -7.80
N ALA A 377 -16.97 19.47 -7.03
CA ALA A 377 -18.32 19.12 -7.49
C ALA A 377 -18.84 20.01 -8.63
N THR A 378 -18.26 21.20 -8.82
CA THR A 378 -18.68 22.15 -9.86
C THR A 378 -17.59 22.33 -10.92
N GLU A 379 -16.33 22.48 -10.50
CA GLU A 379 -15.21 22.79 -11.38
C GLU A 379 -14.59 21.54 -12.04
N GLY A 380 -14.91 20.34 -11.55
CA GLY A 380 -14.38 19.07 -12.06
C GLY A 380 -13.02 18.70 -11.48
N LEU A 381 -12.03 18.42 -12.32
CA LEU A 381 -10.69 18.01 -11.90
C LEU A 381 -9.77 19.23 -11.79
N ILE A 382 -9.16 19.43 -10.63
CA ILE A 382 -8.13 20.44 -10.39
C ILE A 382 -6.79 19.71 -10.15
N VAL A 383 -5.74 20.14 -10.85
CA VAL A 383 -4.39 19.57 -10.76
C VAL A 383 -3.46 20.63 -10.15
N VAL A 384 -2.69 20.26 -9.13
CA VAL A 384 -1.85 21.20 -8.36
C VAL A 384 -0.44 20.65 -8.25
N ASN A 385 0.57 21.43 -8.62
CA ASN A 385 1.97 21.04 -8.39
C ASN A 385 2.28 21.14 -6.90
N ILE A 386 2.88 20.10 -6.32
CA ILE A 386 3.15 19.98 -4.89
C ILE A 386 4.64 19.76 -4.57
N ASN A 387 5.53 19.98 -5.55
CA ASN A 387 6.96 19.73 -5.37
C ASN A 387 7.65 20.69 -4.41
N THR A 388 7.11 21.91 -4.26
CA THR A 388 7.61 22.90 -3.29
C THR A 388 7.61 22.33 -1.87
N LEU A 389 6.65 21.44 -1.56
CA LEU A 389 6.54 20.79 -0.25
C LEU A 389 7.62 19.71 -0.01
N ALA A 390 8.47 19.41 -1.00
CA ALA A 390 9.49 18.36 -0.89
C ALA A 390 10.90 18.85 -1.30
N ASP A 391 11.06 20.09 -1.75
CA ASP A 391 12.32 20.63 -2.24
C ASP A 391 13.26 21.17 -1.14
N GLY A 392 12.72 21.39 0.07
CA GLY A 392 13.44 21.92 1.22
C GLY A 392 13.49 23.45 1.31
N GLU A 393 12.71 24.16 0.49
CA GLU A 393 12.64 25.62 0.44
C GLU A 393 11.25 26.13 0.88
N PRO A 394 10.99 26.32 2.19
CA PRO A 394 9.65 26.65 2.66
C PRO A 394 9.12 28.02 2.17
N ARG A 395 9.98 28.94 1.72
CA ARG A 395 9.56 30.29 1.28
C ARG A 395 8.82 30.27 -0.06
N ASN A 396 8.93 29.19 -0.82
CA ASN A 396 8.30 29.05 -2.13
C ASN A 396 6.99 28.23 -2.08
N ASN A 397 6.54 27.80 -0.88
CA ASN A 397 5.31 27.03 -0.66
C ASN A 397 4.05 27.86 -0.94
N LYS A 398 3.85 28.22 -2.22
CA LYS A 398 2.75 29.02 -2.74
C LYS A 398 2.06 28.19 -3.80
N LEU A 399 1.21 27.27 -3.37
CA LEU A 399 0.58 26.30 -4.25
C LEU A 399 -0.35 27.01 -5.24
N ARG A 400 -0.35 26.55 -6.48
CA ARG A 400 -1.20 27.09 -7.54
C ARG A 400 -1.78 25.95 -8.36
N ARG A 401 -2.98 26.18 -8.88
CA ARG A 401 -3.59 25.32 -9.88
C ARG A 401 -2.67 25.28 -11.12
N ALA A 402 -2.30 24.09 -11.54
CA ALA A 402 -1.58 23.84 -12.77
C ALA A 402 -2.53 23.59 -13.94
N ALA A 403 -3.67 22.93 -13.68
CA ALA A 403 -4.75 22.74 -14.64
C ALA A 403 -6.12 22.64 -13.94
N THR A 404 -7.17 22.96 -14.66
CA THR A 404 -8.57 22.66 -14.30
C THR A 404 -9.26 22.08 -15.52
N TRP A 405 -9.97 20.97 -15.36
CA TRP A 405 -10.54 20.20 -16.46
C TRP A 405 -11.91 19.62 -16.12
N ASN A 406 -12.89 19.87 -16.98
CA ASN A 406 -14.22 19.27 -16.91
C ASN A 406 -14.85 19.22 -18.31
N ALA A 407 -14.34 18.33 -19.18
CA ALA A 407 -14.81 18.27 -20.56
C ALA A 407 -16.31 17.88 -20.61
N ASN A 408 -17.14 18.71 -21.25
CA ASN A 408 -18.59 18.48 -21.37
C ASN A 408 -19.29 18.20 -20.03
N ASP A 409 -18.83 18.84 -18.95
CA ASP A 409 -19.44 18.74 -17.62
C ASP A 409 -19.54 17.30 -17.08
N VAL A 410 -18.67 16.41 -17.56
CA VAL A 410 -18.66 14.98 -17.18
C VAL A 410 -18.38 14.76 -15.70
N LEU A 411 -17.69 15.70 -15.05
CA LEU A 411 -17.36 15.64 -13.63
C LEU A 411 -18.32 16.42 -12.73
N ASN A 412 -19.45 16.94 -13.25
CA ASN A 412 -20.43 17.63 -12.40
C ASN A 412 -20.96 16.70 -11.29
N GLY A 413 -20.88 17.18 -10.06
CA GLY A 413 -21.17 16.44 -8.85
C GLY A 413 -20.16 15.33 -8.55
N ALA A 414 -18.88 15.51 -8.90
CA ALA A 414 -17.79 14.62 -8.49
C ALA A 414 -17.71 14.53 -6.95
N ARG A 415 -17.52 13.32 -6.41
CA ARG A 415 -17.59 13.03 -4.96
C ARG A 415 -16.32 12.39 -4.38
N HIS A 416 -15.61 11.62 -5.20
CA HIS A 416 -14.42 10.89 -4.79
C HIS A 416 -13.56 10.59 -5.99
N LEU A 417 -12.25 10.45 -5.78
CA LEU A 417 -11.33 9.98 -6.80
C LEU A 417 -10.41 8.88 -6.25
N THR A 418 -10.08 7.93 -7.12
CA THR A 418 -9.10 6.88 -6.87
C THR A 418 -8.12 6.86 -8.04
N ILE A 419 -6.81 6.79 -7.76
CA ILE A 419 -5.76 6.76 -8.79
C ILE A 419 -5.37 5.30 -9.05
N GLY A 420 -5.29 4.91 -10.32
CA GLY A 420 -4.73 3.65 -10.78
C GLY A 420 -3.74 3.89 -11.93
N GLY A 421 -2.46 4.02 -11.60
CA GLY A 421 -1.42 4.46 -12.53
C GLY A 421 -1.81 5.77 -13.24
N ASN A 422 -1.81 5.74 -14.57
CA ASN A 422 -2.10 6.90 -15.42
C ASN A 422 -3.62 7.16 -15.60
N TYR A 423 -4.47 6.60 -14.73
CA TYR A 423 -5.92 6.80 -14.75
C TYR A 423 -6.46 7.28 -13.41
N LEU A 424 -7.46 8.18 -13.47
CA LEU A 424 -8.32 8.56 -12.36
C LEU A 424 -9.69 7.90 -12.54
N TYR A 425 -10.19 7.31 -11.46
CA TYR A 425 -11.53 6.77 -11.33
C TYR A 425 -12.35 7.68 -10.44
N ILE A 426 -13.21 8.49 -11.04
CA ILE A 426 -13.95 9.56 -10.35
C ILE A 426 -15.42 9.18 -10.25
N THR A 427 -15.95 9.12 -9.03
CA THR A 427 -17.39 8.94 -8.82
C THR A 427 -18.10 10.28 -8.92
N THR A 428 -19.21 10.31 -9.66
CA THR A 428 -20.05 11.50 -9.86
C THR A 428 -21.49 11.19 -9.48
N THR A 429 -22.37 12.18 -9.55
CA THR A 429 -23.81 11.97 -9.41
C THR A 429 -24.40 11.03 -10.47
N ARG A 430 -23.79 10.95 -11.66
CA ARG A 430 -24.29 10.19 -12.83
C ARG A 430 -23.67 8.80 -12.96
N GLY A 431 -22.49 8.57 -12.41
CA GLY A 431 -21.76 7.33 -12.59
C GLY A 431 -20.27 7.44 -12.29
N LEU A 432 -19.52 6.44 -12.73
CA LEU A 432 -18.07 6.43 -12.70
C LEU A 432 -17.52 7.05 -13.99
N VAL A 433 -16.57 7.98 -13.86
CA VAL A 433 -15.84 8.57 -14.99
C VAL A 433 -14.38 8.15 -14.90
N VAL A 434 -13.84 7.63 -16.01
CA VAL A 434 -12.43 7.29 -16.14
C VAL A 434 -11.74 8.41 -16.91
N VAL A 435 -10.71 8.99 -16.30
CA VAL A 435 -9.92 10.09 -16.87
C VAL A 435 -8.47 9.65 -17.00
N GLY A 436 -7.89 9.80 -18.18
CA GLY A 436 -6.47 9.58 -18.43
C GLY A 436 -5.66 10.79 -17.98
N ILE A 437 -4.52 10.53 -17.33
CA ILE A 437 -3.59 11.53 -16.77
C ILE A 437 -2.12 11.21 -17.11
N ASP A 438 -1.89 10.55 -18.25
CA ASP A 438 -0.54 10.31 -18.79
C ASP A 438 0.22 11.63 -19.01
N ASP A 439 -0.48 12.64 -19.56
CA ASP A 439 -0.11 14.05 -19.41
C ASP A 439 -0.99 14.67 -18.30
N PRO A 440 -0.44 14.93 -17.09
CA PRO A 440 -1.19 15.49 -15.97
C PRO A 440 -1.82 16.86 -16.25
N LEU A 441 -1.26 17.62 -17.21
CA LEU A 441 -1.75 18.96 -17.55
C LEU A 441 -2.76 18.94 -18.70
N ARG A 442 -2.98 17.78 -19.33
CA ARG A 442 -3.97 17.59 -20.40
C ARG A 442 -4.82 16.34 -20.13
N PRO A 443 -5.66 16.34 -19.08
CA PRO A 443 -6.51 15.19 -18.80
C PRO A 443 -7.45 14.87 -19.97
N THR A 444 -7.73 13.59 -20.17
CA THR A 444 -8.60 13.13 -21.26
C THR A 444 -9.73 12.25 -20.73
N LEU A 445 -10.94 12.44 -21.23
CA LEU A 445 -12.04 11.52 -20.96
C LEU A 445 -11.77 10.17 -21.63
N VAL A 446 -11.70 9.10 -20.84
CA VAL A 446 -11.44 7.74 -21.34
C VAL A 446 -12.73 6.94 -21.43
N ALA A 447 -13.53 6.93 -20.37
CA ALA A 447 -14.79 6.18 -20.33
C ALA A 447 -15.78 6.78 -19.33
N GLN A 448 -17.06 6.46 -19.51
CA GLN A 448 -18.13 6.74 -18.55
C GLN A 448 -18.94 5.46 -18.35
N LEU A 449 -19.22 5.13 -17.10
CA LEU A 449 -20.03 3.99 -16.71
C LEU A 449 -21.17 4.47 -15.80
N PRO A 450 -22.43 4.47 -16.28
CA PRO A 450 -23.58 4.81 -15.45
C PRO A 450 -23.68 3.91 -14.22
N LEU A 451 -23.87 4.51 -13.04
CA LEU A 451 -24.05 3.81 -11.76
C LEU A 451 -25.08 4.56 -10.92
N ASN A 452 -25.70 3.91 -9.95
CA ASN A 452 -26.74 4.53 -9.13
C ASN A 452 -26.13 5.40 -8.03
N LYS A 453 -25.87 6.69 -8.31
CA LYS A 453 -25.35 7.68 -7.32
C LYS A 453 -24.09 7.19 -6.58
N PRO A 454 -23.03 6.77 -7.28
CA PRO A 454 -21.81 6.25 -6.64
C PRO A 454 -21.19 7.28 -5.67
N ARG A 455 -20.55 6.78 -4.61
CA ARG A 455 -20.00 7.60 -3.52
C ARG A 455 -18.49 7.45 -3.39
N ALA A 456 -17.96 6.25 -3.49
CA ALA A 456 -16.53 5.98 -3.40
C ALA A 456 -16.15 4.73 -4.20
N ALA A 457 -14.86 4.59 -4.47
CA ALA A 457 -14.30 3.41 -5.12
C ALA A 457 -12.95 3.05 -4.47
N ALA A 458 -12.58 1.77 -4.53
CA ALA A 458 -11.26 1.27 -4.16
C ALA A 458 -10.76 0.34 -5.27
N LEU A 459 -9.52 0.54 -5.70
CA LEU A 459 -8.87 -0.28 -6.73
C LEU A 459 -8.03 -1.37 -6.09
N GLN A 460 -8.16 -2.60 -6.59
CA GLN A 460 -7.19 -3.65 -6.36
C GLN A 460 -6.98 -4.42 -7.67
N PHE A 461 -5.79 -4.25 -8.25
CA PHE A 461 -5.40 -4.90 -9.49
C PHE A 461 -6.38 -4.62 -10.65
N ARG A 462 -7.18 -5.60 -11.07
CA ARG A 462 -8.09 -5.50 -12.24
C ARG A 462 -9.48 -4.96 -11.89
N TYR A 463 -9.83 -4.88 -10.62
CA TYR A 463 -11.20 -4.60 -10.20
C TYR A 463 -11.27 -3.33 -9.35
N LEU A 464 -12.28 -2.52 -9.65
CA LEU A 464 -12.77 -1.47 -8.76
C LEU A 464 -13.94 -2.00 -7.95
N PHE A 465 -13.89 -1.75 -6.66
CA PHE A 465 -15.00 -1.98 -5.74
C PHE A 465 -15.67 -0.64 -5.49
N VAL A 466 -16.89 -0.47 -5.98
CA VAL A 466 -17.62 0.80 -5.98
C VAL A 466 -18.80 0.72 -5.02
N VAL A 467 -18.87 1.67 -4.10
CA VAL A 467 -20.07 1.85 -3.27
C VAL A 467 -21.01 2.84 -3.92
N ASP A 468 -22.24 2.43 -4.14
CA ASP A 468 -23.30 3.23 -4.74
C ASP A 468 -24.61 3.13 -3.95
N GLY A 469 -25.71 3.62 -4.52
CA GLY A 469 -27.02 3.63 -3.89
C GLY A 469 -27.62 2.25 -3.62
N ASP A 470 -27.12 1.20 -4.29
CA ASP A 470 -27.62 -0.16 -4.13
C ASP A 470 -26.77 -0.96 -3.13
N GLY A 471 -25.47 -0.61 -2.99
CA GLY A 471 -24.55 -1.27 -2.07
C GLY A 471 -23.13 -1.29 -2.62
N LEU A 472 -22.46 -2.44 -2.52
CA LEU A 472 -21.11 -2.67 -3.05
C LEU A 472 -21.17 -3.44 -4.38
N LYS A 473 -20.57 -2.86 -5.43
CA LYS A 473 -20.48 -3.42 -6.78
C LYS A 473 -19.03 -3.65 -7.19
N THR A 474 -18.82 -4.65 -8.05
CA THR A 474 -17.54 -4.86 -8.73
C THR A 474 -17.61 -4.30 -10.15
N VAL A 475 -16.57 -3.56 -10.53
CA VAL A 475 -16.35 -3.09 -11.90
C VAL A 475 -15.03 -3.65 -12.39
N ASP A 476 -15.06 -4.42 -13.47
CA ASP A 476 -13.86 -4.86 -14.18
C ASP A 476 -13.26 -3.65 -14.94
N VAL A 477 -12.02 -3.31 -14.60
CA VAL A 477 -11.21 -2.25 -15.22
C VAL A 477 -9.90 -2.79 -15.79
N THR A 478 -9.85 -4.09 -16.11
CA THR A 478 -8.71 -4.71 -16.82
C THR A 478 -8.34 -3.90 -18.06
N ASN A 479 -9.36 -3.42 -18.80
CA ASN A 479 -9.22 -2.37 -19.79
C ASN A 479 -9.97 -1.10 -19.32
N PRO A 480 -9.26 -0.04 -18.89
CA PRO A 480 -9.88 1.20 -18.42
C PRO A 480 -10.72 1.94 -19.47
N ALA A 481 -10.52 1.64 -20.77
CA ALA A 481 -11.32 2.22 -21.85
C ALA A 481 -12.71 1.56 -22.00
N THR A 482 -12.90 0.37 -21.44
CA THR A 482 -14.16 -0.38 -21.51
C THR A 482 -14.53 -0.97 -20.14
N PRO A 483 -14.73 -0.12 -19.11
CA PRO A 483 -15.08 -0.59 -17.77
C PRO A 483 -16.50 -1.18 -17.79
N ARG A 484 -16.72 -2.27 -17.05
CA ARG A 484 -18.04 -2.90 -16.96
C ARG A 484 -18.34 -3.43 -15.56
N VAL A 485 -19.60 -3.28 -15.12
CA VAL A 485 -20.08 -3.93 -13.89
C VAL A 485 -20.10 -5.44 -14.10
N VAL A 486 -19.60 -6.18 -13.12
CA VAL A 486 -19.53 -7.65 -13.13
C VAL A 486 -19.97 -8.21 -11.78
N GLY A 487 -20.48 -9.44 -11.78
CA GLY A 487 -20.98 -10.09 -10.57
C GLY A 487 -22.23 -9.45 -9.98
N ASP A 488 -22.64 -9.98 -8.83
CA ASP A 488 -23.80 -9.50 -8.08
C ASP A 488 -23.45 -8.34 -7.14
N THR A 489 -24.43 -7.49 -6.85
CA THR A 489 -24.29 -6.40 -5.87
C THR A 489 -24.52 -6.94 -4.46
N VAL A 490 -23.60 -6.63 -3.54
CA VAL A 490 -23.85 -6.86 -2.10
C VAL A 490 -24.65 -5.68 -1.57
N ALA A 491 -25.91 -5.92 -1.23
CA ALA A 491 -26.85 -4.86 -0.84
C ALA A 491 -26.45 -4.21 0.50
N ILE A 492 -26.28 -2.89 0.51
CA ILE A 492 -25.90 -2.12 1.72
C ILE A 492 -26.64 -0.78 1.68
N ARG A 493 -27.57 -0.56 2.61
CA ARG A 493 -28.51 0.57 2.58
C ARG A 493 -27.83 1.95 2.61
N ALA A 494 -26.75 2.07 3.37
CA ALA A 494 -26.07 3.33 3.63
C ALA A 494 -24.55 3.22 3.40
N ALA A 495 -24.13 2.62 2.29
CA ALA A 495 -22.71 2.54 1.96
C ALA A 495 -22.11 3.94 1.70
N HIS A 496 -21.02 4.28 2.38
CA HIS A 496 -20.37 5.60 2.26
C HIS A 496 -19.00 5.51 1.61
N ARG A 497 -18.09 4.75 2.23
CA ARG A 497 -16.70 4.53 1.78
C ARG A 497 -16.38 3.05 1.82
N VAL A 498 -15.40 2.64 1.03
CA VAL A 498 -14.90 1.27 0.97
C VAL A 498 -13.38 1.27 1.01
N TYR A 499 -12.82 0.36 1.81
CA TYR A 499 -11.40 0.07 1.85
C TYR A 499 -11.19 -1.41 1.57
N VAL A 500 -10.29 -1.76 0.65
CA VAL A 500 -10.00 -3.15 0.28
C VAL A 500 -8.62 -3.50 0.78
N ALA A 501 -8.55 -4.54 1.62
CA ALA A 501 -7.31 -5.11 2.10
C ALA A 501 -7.29 -6.61 1.78
N ARG A 502 -6.43 -7.01 0.86
CA ARG A 502 -6.34 -8.39 0.33
C ARG A 502 -7.69 -8.92 -0.14
N THR A 503 -8.23 -9.94 0.53
CA THR A 503 -9.46 -10.63 0.12
C THR A 503 -10.71 -10.07 0.80
N TYR A 504 -10.60 -8.99 1.58
CA TYR A 504 -11.75 -8.37 2.24
C TYR A 504 -11.93 -6.91 1.84
N ALA A 505 -13.18 -6.54 1.58
CA ALA A 505 -13.62 -5.16 1.49
C ALA A 505 -14.34 -4.76 2.79
N TYR A 506 -14.02 -3.58 3.30
CA TYR A 506 -14.56 -2.99 4.52
C TYR A 506 -15.36 -1.77 4.12
N VAL A 507 -16.68 -1.82 4.29
CA VAL A 507 -17.62 -0.77 3.88
C VAL A 507 -18.16 -0.05 5.12
N ALA A 508 -17.92 1.25 5.20
CA ALA A 508 -18.54 2.12 6.19
C ALA A 508 -20.02 2.32 5.81
N ALA A 509 -20.93 1.80 6.64
CA ALA A 509 -22.34 1.60 6.29
C ALA A 509 -23.32 2.40 7.19
N GLY A 510 -22.93 3.59 7.63
CA GLY A 510 -23.76 4.46 8.46
C GLY A 510 -24.17 3.77 9.76
N ALA A 511 -25.47 3.70 10.05
CA ALA A 511 -26.02 3.07 11.24
C ALA A 511 -25.87 1.54 11.28
N GLU A 512 -25.53 0.90 10.16
CA GLU A 512 -25.22 -0.54 10.12
C GLU A 512 -23.79 -0.84 10.59
N GLY A 513 -23.00 0.21 10.85
CA GLY A 513 -21.61 0.10 11.28
C GLY A 513 -20.69 -0.26 10.12
N LEU A 514 -19.93 -1.35 10.29
CA LEU A 514 -18.98 -1.85 9.31
C LEU A 514 -19.52 -3.12 8.66
N VAL A 515 -19.68 -3.10 7.33
CA VAL A 515 -19.99 -4.32 6.55
C VAL A 515 -18.70 -4.84 5.96
N ILE A 516 -18.36 -6.08 6.31
CA ILE A 516 -17.17 -6.79 5.82
C ILE A 516 -17.65 -7.75 4.72
N VAL A 517 -17.03 -7.66 3.55
CA VAL A 517 -17.37 -8.45 2.37
C VAL A 517 -16.14 -9.24 1.94
N ASP A 518 -16.32 -10.54 1.73
CA ASP A 518 -15.34 -11.39 1.07
C ASP A 518 -15.33 -11.06 -0.43
N VAL A 519 -14.15 -10.62 -0.90
CA VAL A 519 -13.86 -10.23 -2.27
C VAL A 519 -12.72 -11.06 -2.87
N GLU A 520 -12.41 -12.23 -2.31
CA GLU A 520 -11.44 -13.18 -2.87
C GLU A 520 -11.74 -13.47 -4.35
N ARG A 521 -13.03 -13.66 -4.65
CA ARG A 521 -13.58 -13.77 -6.01
C ARG A 521 -14.39 -12.51 -6.33
N PRO A 522 -13.81 -11.50 -7.01
CA PRO A 522 -14.46 -10.20 -7.20
C PRO A 522 -15.79 -10.27 -7.96
N GLU A 523 -15.99 -11.27 -8.81
CA GLU A 523 -17.23 -11.47 -9.58
C GLU A 523 -18.29 -12.29 -8.82
N ALA A 524 -17.96 -12.81 -7.64
CA ALA A 524 -18.85 -13.62 -6.81
C ALA A 524 -18.68 -13.26 -5.32
N MET A 525 -18.66 -11.95 -5.03
CA MET A 525 -18.49 -11.43 -3.67
C MET A 525 -19.58 -11.94 -2.73
N ARG A 526 -19.23 -12.08 -1.45
CA ARG A 526 -20.19 -12.50 -0.42
C ARG A 526 -20.03 -11.65 0.82
N GLU A 527 -21.15 -11.22 1.39
CA GLU A 527 -21.11 -10.60 2.70
C GLU A 527 -20.55 -11.61 3.72
N TYR A 528 -19.49 -11.19 4.43
CA TYR A 528 -18.88 -11.99 5.49
C TYR A 528 -19.55 -11.70 6.83
N GLN A 529 -19.70 -10.42 7.18
CA GLN A 529 -20.28 -10.00 8.47
C GLN A 529 -20.73 -8.54 8.45
N ARG A 530 -21.84 -8.23 9.14
CA ARG A 530 -22.16 -6.86 9.58
C ARG A 530 -21.79 -6.68 11.04
N PHE A 531 -21.05 -5.62 11.33
CA PHE A 531 -20.54 -5.33 12.66
C PHE A 531 -20.89 -3.89 13.07
N ASN A 532 -21.87 -3.75 13.96
CA ASN A 532 -22.24 -2.46 14.55
C ASN A 532 -21.79 -2.32 16.03
N ALA A 533 -21.07 -3.33 16.55
CA ALA A 533 -20.58 -3.38 17.92
C ALA A 533 -21.66 -3.16 19.00
N GLY A 534 -22.88 -3.66 18.77
CA GLY A 534 -24.01 -3.44 19.69
C GLY A 534 -24.49 -1.98 19.74
N GLY A 535 -24.36 -1.26 18.62
CA GLY A 535 -24.75 0.15 18.50
C GLY A 535 -23.65 1.14 18.88
N GLN A 536 -22.42 0.67 19.14
CA GLN A 536 -21.28 1.58 19.37
C GLN A 536 -20.83 2.30 18.10
N LEU A 537 -21.02 1.68 16.93
CA LEU A 537 -20.89 2.32 15.63
C LEU A 537 -22.26 2.89 15.23
N ARG A 538 -22.35 4.22 15.16
CA ARG A 538 -23.63 4.96 15.02
C ARG A 538 -23.84 5.53 13.63
N ASP A 539 -22.76 5.95 12.98
CA ASP A 539 -22.79 6.69 11.72
C ASP A 539 -21.45 6.52 10.99
N SER A 540 -21.12 5.30 10.61
CA SER A 540 -19.85 4.99 9.95
C SER A 540 -19.77 5.63 8.56
N ARG A 541 -18.93 6.65 8.42
CA ARG A 541 -18.71 7.45 7.20
C ARG A 541 -17.49 7.01 6.40
N ASP A 542 -16.42 6.61 7.09
CA ASP A 542 -15.17 6.21 6.47
C ASP A 542 -14.46 5.11 7.27
N VAL A 543 -13.64 4.31 6.59
CA VAL A 543 -12.86 3.24 7.21
C VAL A 543 -11.49 3.12 6.55
N ILE A 544 -10.43 2.98 7.36
CA ILE A 544 -9.07 2.67 6.91
C ILE A 544 -8.58 1.43 7.65
N VAL A 545 -7.94 0.50 6.94
CA VAL A 545 -7.35 -0.71 7.53
C VAL A 545 -5.83 -0.66 7.46
N ALA A 546 -5.17 -1.06 8.53
CA ALA A 546 -3.72 -1.07 8.67
C ALA A 546 -3.25 -2.12 9.67
N SER A 547 -1.96 -2.45 9.60
CA SER A 547 -1.34 -3.41 10.51
C SER A 547 -0.30 -2.77 11.44
N THR A 548 -0.30 -3.20 12.69
CA THR A 548 0.69 -2.83 13.72
C THR A 548 1.09 -4.08 14.50
N ASN A 549 2.39 -4.39 14.58
CA ASN A 549 2.94 -5.51 15.37
C ASN A 549 2.20 -6.84 15.17
N ALA A 550 1.99 -7.22 13.90
CA ALA A 550 1.32 -8.45 13.44
C ALA A 550 -0.20 -8.56 13.68
N SER A 551 -0.87 -7.48 14.10
CA SER A 551 -2.33 -7.42 14.20
C SER A 551 -2.90 -6.42 13.20
N LEU A 552 -4.09 -6.73 12.67
CA LEU A 552 -4.83 -5.89 11.74
C LEU A 552 -5.87 -5.06 12.50
N PHE A 553 -6.00 -3.79 12.15
CA PHE A 553 -6.95 -2.85 12.76
C PHE A 553 -7.72 -2.09 11.69
N ALA A 554 -9.01 -1.84 11.96
CA ALA A 554 -9.80 -0.84 11.25
C ALA A 554 -9.95 0.41 12.12
N TYR A 555 -9.78 1.57 11.50
CA TYR A 555 -10.08 2.88 12.04
C TYR A 555 -11.36 3.36 11.35
N VAL A 556 -12.37 3.78 12.11
CA VAL A 556 -13.68 4.17 11.56
C VAL A 556 -14.00 5.61 11.95
N ALA A 557 -14.27 6.46 10.97
CA ALA A 557 -14.85 7.78 11.17
C ALA A 557 -16.36 7.58 11.35
N ASP A 558 -16.85 7.66 12.59
CA ASP A 558 -18.20 7.27 12.97
C ASP A 558 -19.13 8.48 13.18
N GLY A 559 -19.01 9.52 12.34
CA GLY A 559 -19.88 10.69 12.40
C GLY A 559 -19.87 11.31 13.81
N SER A 560 -21.05 11.46 14.41
CA SER A 560 -21.19 11.97 15.79
C SER A 560 -20.60 11.04 16.87
N GLY A 561 -20.28 9.79 16.54
CA GLY A 561 -19.59 8.82 17.40
C GLY A 561 -18.08 9.00 17.49
N GLY A 562 -17.50 9.90 16.68
CA GLY A 562 -16.07 10.22 16.64
C GLY A 562 -15.23 9.15 15.96
N LEU A 563 -13.98 8.96 16.39
CA LEU A 563 -13.12 7.88 15.91
C LEU A 563 -13.39 6.59 16.70
N LYS A 564 -13.52 5.46 15.99
CA LYS A 564 -13.42 4.11 16.59
C LYS A 564 -12.17 3.39 16.11
N VAL A 565 -11.55 2.62 17.00
CA VAL A 565 -10.48 1.67 16.67
C VAL A 565 -11.01 0.26 16.91
N VAL A 566 -10.97 -0.55 15.85
CA VAL A 566 -11.50 -1.90 15.81
C VAL A 566 -10.34 -2.86 15.54
N GLN A 567 -10.07 -3.77 16.47
CA GLN A 567 -9.15 -4.86 16.22
C GLN A 567 -9.83 -5.88 15.30
N LEU A 568 -9.20 -6.20 14.18
CA LEU A 568 -9.71 -7.14 13.18
C LEU A 568 -9.05 -8.51 13.31
N THR A 569 -7.78 -8.57 13.71
CA THR A 569 -7.09 -9.83 13.95
C THR A 569 -6.24 -9.76 15.20
N SER A 570 -6.14 -10.89 15.90
CA SER A 570 -5.23 -11.06 17.04
C SER A 570 -4.97 -12.53 17.32
N PRO A 571 -3.85 -12.86 17.99
CA PRO A 571 -3.56 -14.24 18.40
C PRO A 571 -4.66 -14.88 19.25
N GLU A 572 -5.38 -14.12 20.09
CA GLU A 572 -6.47 -14.65 20.90
C GLU A 572 -7.76 -14.90 20.11
N SER A 573 -8.11 -14.00 19.18
CA SER A 573 -9.34 -14.12 18.40
C SER A 573 -9.22 -15.20 17.33
N GLN A 574 -7.99 -15.43 16.84
CA GLN A 574 -7.68 -16.39 15.80
C GLN A 574 -6.34 -17.07 16.12
N PRO A 575 -6.31 -18.14 16.93
CA PRO A 575 -5.08 -18.87 17.18
C PRO A 575 -4.46 -19.38 15.87
N LYS A 576 -3.17 -19.11 15.65
CA LYS A 576 -2.43 -19.50 14.43
C LYS A 576 -2.95 -18.88 13.12
N PHE A 577 -3.36 -17.61 13.15
CA PHE A 577 -3.87 -16.84 11.99
C PHE A 577 -2.82 -16.50 10.91
N TYR A 578 -2.07 -17.51 10.47
CA TYR A 578 -1.10 -17.44 9.38
C TYR A 578 -1.79 -17.42 8.00
N GLY A 579 -0.99 -17.13 6.97
CA GLY A 579 -1.39 -17.19 5.57
C GLY A 579 -1.77 -15.82 5.00
N PHE A 580 -2.16 -15.84 3.73
CA PHE A 580 -2.37 -14.61 2.97
C PHE A 580 -3.48 -13.72 3.50
N SER A 581 -4.64 -14.22 3.92
CA SER A 581 -5.74 -13.32 4.34
C SER A 581 -6.57 -13.91 5.49
N PRO A 582 -6.09 -13.78 6.73
CA PRO A 582 -6.80 -14.29 7.90
C PRO A 582 -8.19 -13.66 8.06
N ALA A 583 -9.17 -14.46 8.51
CA ALA A 583 -10.55 -14.03 8.59
C ALA A 583 -10.78 -12.99 9.71
N PRO A 584 -11.30 -11.78 9.42
CA PRO A 584 -11.43 -10.72 10.41
C PRO A 584 -12.43 -11.08 11.52
N LYS A 585 -12.07 -10.78 12.77
CA LYS A 585 -12.87 -10.91 13.99
C LYS A 585 -12.97 -9.53 14.66
N PRO A 586 -13.87 -8.65 14.19
CA PRO A 586 -13.91 -7.25 14.61
C PRO A 586 -14.30 -7.10 16.09
N GLN A 587 -13.56 -6.27 16.82
CA GLN A 587 -13.84 -5.85 18.19
C GLN A 587 -13.48 -4.38 18.39
N VAL A 588 -14.41 -3.56 18.87
CA VAL A 588 -14.08 -2.18 19.28
C VAL A 588 -13.19 -2.24 20.52
N ILE A 589 -11.99 -1.66 20.42
CA ILE A 589 -10.99 -1.65 21.49
C ILE A 589 -10.72 -0.25 22.03
N ALA A 590 -11.04 0.79 21.25
CA ALA A 590 -10.88 2.17 21.67
C ALA A 590 -11.80 3.12 20.92
N HIS A 591 -12.08 4.27 21.52
CA HIS A 591 -12.81 5.36 20.88
C HIS A 591 -12.30 6.74 21.29
N TYR A 592 -12.52 7.74 20.44
CA TYR A 592 -12.25 9.15 20.74
C TYR A 592 -13.43 10.00 20.26
N ALA A 593 -13.98 10.83 21.15
CA ALA A 593 -15.04 11.77 20.80
C ALA A 593 -14.41 13.02 20.15
N THR A 594 -14.60 13.18 18.84
CA THR A 594 -14.23 14.40 18.11
C THR A 594 -15.18 15.54 18.48
N LYS A 595 -14.76 16.80 18.27
CA LYS A 595 -15.62 17.96 18.60
C LYS A 595 -16.71 18.17 17.54
N LYS A 596 -16.44 17.75 16.31
CA LYS A 596 -17.36 17.75 15.17
C LYS A 596 -17.57 16.32 14.65
N PRO A 597 -18.67 16.05 13.93
CA PRO A 597 -18.87 14.75 13.30
C PRO A 597 -17.68 14.33 12.43
N ALA A 598 -17.16 13.11 12.64
CA ALA A 598 -16.07 12.53 11.88
C ALA A 598 -16.55 12.05 10.50
N LEU A 599 -15.95 12.57 9.44
CA LEU A 599 -16.36 12.37 8.04
C LEU A 599 -15.38 11.52 7.24
N SER A 600 -14.08 11.65 7.49
CA SER A 600 -13.04 11.00 6.70
C SER A 600 -11.80 10.64 7.52
N LEU A 601 -10.98 9.76 6.96
CA LEU A 601 -9.70 9.33 7.52
C LEU A 601 -8.60 9.44 6.48
N SER A 602 -7.38 9.77 6.92
CA SER A 602 -6.21 9.60 6.07
C SER A 602 -5.86 8.11 5.95
N LYS A 603 -5.61 7.66 4.72
CA LYS A 603 -4.98 6.35 4.45
C LYS A 603 -3.63 6.24 5.17
N GLY A 604 -3.33 5.06 5.73
CA GLY A 604 -2.02 4.74 6.28
C GLY A 604 -0.96 4.57 5.19
N LEU A 605 0.32 4.83 5.51
CA LEU A 605 1.46 4.70 4.61
C LEU A 605 1.48 3.33 3.92
N ASP A 606 1.60 3.32 2.60
CA ASP A 606 1.73 2.10 1.81
C ASP A 606 3.11 1.46 2.05
N ARG A 607 3.15 0.17 2.45
CA ARG A 607 4.40 -0.54 2.79
C ARG A 607 4.72 -1.75 1.91
N ASP A 608 3.77 -2.21 1.11
CA ASP A 608 3.91 -3.30 0.14
C ASP A 608 3.74 -2.85 -1.32
N ARG A 609 3.67 -1.54 -1.56
CA ARG A 609 3.56 -0.95 -2.89
C ARG A 609 4.90 -0.41 -3.37
N GLY A 610 5.43 -0.97 -4.46
CA GLY A 610 6.69 -0.56 -5.08
C GLY A 610 6.53 0.08 -6.46
N VAL A 611 5.38 -0.13 -7.09
CA VAL A 611 5.06 0.31 -8.46
C VAL A 611 3.56 0.62 -8.56
N ASP A 612 3.18 1.51 -9.49
CA ASP A 612 1.79 1.73 -9.84
C ASP A 612 1.28 0.81 -10.96
N GLU A 613 -0.01 0.90 -11.25
CA GLU A 613 -0.71 0.09 -12.25
C GLU A 613 -0.24 0.36 -13.69
N SER A 614 0.55 1.42 -13.92
CA SER A 614 1.17 1.77 -15.19
C SER A 614 2.67 1.42 -15.25
N GLY A 615 3.20 0.75 -14.23
CA GLY A 615 4.59 0.31 -14.17
C GLY A 615 5.57 1.40 -13.74
N ASN A 616 5.09 2.52 -13.20
CA ASN A 616 5.94 3.59 -12.71
C ASN A 616 6.46 3.23 -11.31
N GLN A 617 7.78 3.25 -11.14
CA GLN A 617 8.44 2.93 -9.88
C GLN A 617 8.17 4.02 -8.82
N ILE A 618 7.90 3.60 -7.59
CA ILE A 618 7.60 4.49 -6.45
C ILE A 618 8.66 4.38 -5.35
N ALA A 619 9.23 3.19 -5.20
CA ALA A 619 10.12 2.82 -4.11
C ALA A 619 11.54 2.51 -4.59
N VAL A 620 12.52 2.68 -3.69
CA VAL A 620 13.93 2.43 -4.01
C VAL A 620 14.24 0.93 -4.10
N PHE A 621 15.08 0.56 -5.07
CA PHE A 621 15.65 -0.77 -5.20
C PHE A 621 17.15 -0.72 -4.88
N GLY A 622 17.60 -1.52 -3.92
CA GLY A 622 18.96 -1.41 -3.35
C GLY A 622 20.09 -1.99 -4.20
N ARG A 623 19.82 -2.42 -5.45
CA ARG A 623 20.84 -2.93 -6.37
C ARG A 623 20.77 -2.20 -7.70
N ARG A 624 21.93 -1.88 -8.28
CA ARG A 624 22.04 -1.14 -9.54
C ARG A 624 21.26 -1.83 -10.67
N GLY A 625 20.31 -1.10 -11.25
CA GLY A 625 19.45 -1.57 -12.34
C GLY A 625 18.36 -2.57 -11.94
N ALA A 626 18.26 -2.94 -10.66
CA ALA A 626 17.10 -3.67 -10.16
C ALA A 626 15.89 -2.73 -10.11
N ARG A 627 14.70 -3.25 -10.41
CA ARG A 627 13.48 -2.45 -10.51
C ARG A 627 12.22 -3.32 -10.38
N PRO A 628 11.03 -2.73 -10.15
CA PRO A 628 9.78 -3.46 -10.34
C PRO A 628 9.58 -3.85 -11.82
N LEU A 629 8.62 -4.73 -12.08
CA LEU A 629 8.19 -5.02 -13.45
C LEU A 629 7.53 -3.77 -14.06
N ASN A 630 7.78 -3.51 -15.35
CA ASN A 630 7.08 -2.46 -16.08
C ASN A 630 5.72 -2.96 -16.60
N LEU A 631 4.88 -2.07 -17.13
CA LEU A 631 3.53 -2.44 -17.57
C LEU A 631 3.49 -3.59 -18.59
N ALA A 632 4.39 -3.58 -19.57
CA ALA A 632 4.43 -4.61 -20.60
C ALA A 632 4.84 -5.98 -20.03
N GLU A 633 5.72 -6.00 -19.03
CA GLU A 633 6.12 -7.22 -18.32
C GLU A 633 5.01 -7.72 -17.40
N MET A 634 4.36 -6.83 -16.65
CA MET A 634 3.23 -7.17 -15.78
C MET A 634 2.08 -7.79 -16.59
N ARG A 635 1.68 -7.15 -17.69
CA ARG A 635 0.59 -7.63 -18.55
C ARG A 635 0.82 -9.05 -19.06
N LYS A 636 2.05 -9.44 -19.39
CA LYS A 636 2.35 -10.80 -19.84
C LYS A 636 2.02 -11.89 -18.81
N LEU A 637 1.93 -11.54 -17.53
CA LEU A 637 1.60 -12.49 -16.47
C LEU A 637 0.10 -12.80 -16.39
N PHE A 638 -0.76 -11.98 -17.00
CA PHE A 638 -2.21 -12.14 -16.85
C PHE A 638 -3.05 -11.80 -18.10
N LEU A 639 -2.49 -11.17 -19.13
CA LEU A 639 -3.15 -10.84 -20.40
C LEU A 639 -2.49 -11.55 -21.58
N ASP A 640 -3.33 -11.95 -22.54
CA ASP A 640 -2.92 -12.51 -23.81
C ASP A 640 -2.60 -11.40 -24.82
N GLU A 641 -2.21 -11.80 -26.04
CA GLU A 641 -1.89 -10.86 -27.13
C GLU A 641 -3.08 -9.99 -27.56
N SER A 642 -4.32 -10.40 -27.27
CA SER A 642 -5.52 -9.62 -27.53
C SER A 642 -5.92 -8.69 -26.37
N GLY A 643 -5.15 -8.70 -25.28
CA GLY A 643 -5.42 -7.92 -24.08
C GLY A 643 -6.51 -8.51 -23.19
N GLN A 644 -6.89 -9.78 -23.39
CA GLN A 644 -7.86 -10.48 -22.56
C GLN A 644 -7.15 -11.27 -21.45
N PRO A 645 -7.78 -11.41 -20.27
CA PRO A 645 -7.26 -12.28 -19.22
C PRO A 645 -7.07 -13.73 -19.70
N TRP A 646 -5.91 -14.32 -19.43
CA TRP A 646 -5.69 -15.75 -19.55
C TRP A 646 -5.45 -16.38 -18.19
N TYR A 647 -5.81 -17.66 -18.06
CA TYR A 647 -5.85 -18.36 -16.79
C TYR A 647 -4.97 -19.61 -16.84
N ALA A 648 -4.18 -19.81 -15.78
CA ALA A 648 -3.33 -20.97 -15.63
C ALA A 648 -4.02 -22.08 -14.83
N THR A 649 -3.49 -23.31 -14.96
CA THR A 649 -3.96 -24.47 -14.20
C THR A 649 -2.80 -25.06 -13.41
N SER A 650 -2.94 -25.12 -12.08
CA SER A 650 -1.96 -25.81 -11.22
C SER A 650 -2.16 -27.32 -11.12
N LYS A 651 -3.25 -27.85 -11.69
CA LYS A 651 -3.51 -29.29 -11.82
C LYS A 651 -2.67 -29.91 -12.93
#